data_AF-A0A3D0WAI8-F1
#
_entry.id   AF-A0A3D0WAI8-F1
#
_cell.length_a   1.000
_cell.length_b   1.000
_cell.length_c   1.000
_cell.angle_alpha   90.00
_cell.angle_beta   90.00
_cell.angle_gamma   90.00
#
_symmetry.space_group_name_H-M   'P 1'
#
loop_
_entity.id
_entity.type
_entity.pdbx_description
1 polymer ?
#
loop_
_entity_poly.entity_id
_entity_poly.type
_entity_poly.pdbx_seq_one_letter_code
_entity_poly.pdbx_strand_id
1 'polypeptide(L)'
;MSKPLHPLRGAQRDASRPDRHVWLAASAGTGKTQVLAARVFRLLLAGSRPEAILCLTFTKAGAAEMAERIAGTLARWVRLDRNDLFAELRGLGEPATPEQVERARTLFARVLDAPGGLRIQTIHGFCQSLLSAFPAEAGLVPGFRPLEPREQVLLQREALARLLEDEAREGRVAIAEAIGALALRLGEQKAETFLHACAARPNAMEALPIGEGVQPYIRRALDLPTGDVAAHVEAACGDDAFDLDSLRDLAAMQAAWGTKRGLERAEVIAAWLAADSRTRASTLGDLHLVWATGKGDPRGGKGQVPPGDDYPPVAERLHGRCAELLALRVRAAYADALASALTAGRAYARAYADAKRLAGAVDFDDLIAATVRLLETPGIGEWVRYKLDLATEHVLIDEAQDTNLAQWRIVRAIADEFFAGAGTRGNRVRTLFTVGDDKQAIFGFQGTDPIFFRAAQLHFDRLGAAPPIEAEERRPLDTVALTESFRSVATVLKFVDAALDALPAPGMGTDDRQCHASQVAGPGSVTLMPPVIAGGSEEDEEGWVDDQVRELARRIARQVREWLDSGHRLASKGRALRPEDVMILVKRRGELASLIVARLYAEGVPVAGVDRLRLNAPLAVQDLLATIRFVLQPGDDLSLASLLVSPLIGWTQDELMAAAMHRKGGLWRHLRATQPAERLAPLYHLLARADYATPYRFLEDILSGEMDGRRRLIARLGE
;
A
#
# COMPACT_ATOMS: atom_id res chain seq x y z
N MET A 1 15.43 29.81 10.27
CA MET A 1 14.45 30.93 10.37
C MET A 1 13.34 30.68 9.36
N SER A 2 12.07 30.80 9.75
CA SER A 2 10.91 30.70 8.83
C SER A 2 11.03 31.72 7.71
N LYS A 3 10.72 31.34 6.46
CA LYS A 3 10.64 32.25 5.32
C LYS A 3 9.48 33.26 5.51
N PRO A 4 9.56 34.47 4.93
CA PRO A 4 8.46 35.42 4.90
C PRO A 4 7.26 34.85 4.15
N LEU A 5 6.05 35.30 4.52
CA LEU A 5 4.83 34.90 3.83
C LEU A 5 4.76 35.58 2.46
N HIS A 6 4.45 34.80 1.43
CA HIS A 6 4.17 35.37 0.11
C HIS A 6 2.76 35.97 0.09
N PRO A 7 2.57 37.18 -0.46
CA PRO A 7 1.25 37.79 -0.63
C PRO A 7 0.33 36.88 -1.45
N LEU A 8 -0.90 36.69 -0.97
CA LEU A 8 -1.92 35.92 -1.67
C LEU A 8 -2.40 36.68 -2.90
N ARG A 9 -2.47 35.99 -4.04
CA ARG A 9 -2.89 36.58 -5.33
C ARG A 9 -4.22 35.99 -5.79
N GLY A 10 -5.15 36.86 -6.24
CA GLY A 10 -6.42 36.47 -6.85
C GLY A 10 -7.13 35.34 -6.11
N ALA A 11 -7.33 34.22 -6.81
CA ALA A 11 -8.00 33.01 -6.30
C ALA A 11 -7.39 32.43 -5.00
N GLN A 12 -6.10 32.63 -4.71
CA GLN A 12 -5.50 32.20 -3.43
C GLN A 12 -6.09 32.98 -2.24
N ARG A 13 -6.38 34.27 -2.44
CA ARG A 13 -6.97 35.12 -1.42
C ARG A 13 -8.44 34.77 -1.20
N ASP A 14 -9.16 34.43 -2.27
CA ASP A 14 -10.55 34.01 -2.20
C ASP A 14 -10.68 32.63 -1.55
N ALA A 15 -9.83 31.67 -1.91
CA ALA A 15 -9.82 30.34 -1.30
C ALA A 15 -9.52 30.35 0.20
N SER A 16 -8.73 31.31 0.69
CA SER A 16 -8.36 31.37 2.12
C SER A 16 -9.36 32.11 3.03
N ARG A 17 -10.50 32.58 2.50
CA ARG A 17 -11.48 33.44 3.20
C ARG A 17 -12.09 32.84 4.47
N PRO A 18 -11.85 33.37 5.70
CA PRO A 18 -12.31 32.83 7.00
C PRO A 18 -13.80 32.48 7.08
N ASP A 19 -14.63 33.17 6.29
CA ASP A 19 -16.08 33.18 6.36
C ASP A 19 -16.80 32.25 5.37
N ARG A 20 -16.07 31.48 4.54
CA ARG A 20 -16.66 30.68 3.46
C ARG A 20 -16.32 29.20 3.54
N HIS A 21 -17.24 28.36 3.06
CA HIS A 21 -16.90 26.99 2.71
C HIS A 21 -16.17 27.02 1.38
N VAL A 22 -15.05 26.31 1.27
CA VAL A 22 -14.23 26.35 0.06
C VAL A 22 -13.82 24.93 -0.32
N TRP A 23 -14.03 24.60 -1.58
CA TRP A 23 -13.47 23.42 -2.23
C TRP A 23 -12.37 23.85 -3.19
N LEU A 24 -11.12 23.66 -2.79
CA LEU A 24 -9.95 24.13 -3.53
C LEU A 24 -9.38 23.01 -4.41
N ALA A 25 -9.63 23.09 -5.71
CA ALA A 25 -8.94 22.29 -6.72
C ALA A 25 -7.62 22.97 -7.08
N ALA A 26 -6.49 22.43 -6.61
CA ALA A 26 -5.21 23.10 -6.79
C ALA A 26 -4.22 22.19 -7.48
N SER A 27 -3.68 22.61 -8.62
CA SER A 27 -2.69 21.81 -9.35
C SER A 27 -1.32 21.78 -8.64
N ALA A 28 -0.41 20.92 -9.09
CA ALA A 28 0.94 20.83 -8.53
C ALA A 28 1.69 22.18 -8.57
N GLY A 29 2.29 22.56 -7.43
CA GLY A 29 3.11 23.78 -7.34
C GLY A 29 2.35 25.11 -7.26
N THR A 30 1.03 25.08 -7.10
CA THR A 30 0.17 26.28 -7.06
C THR A 30 0.09 26.97 -5.69
N GLY A 31 0.73 26.40 -4.67
CA GLY A 31 0.76 26.94 -3.33
C GLY A 31 -0.32 26.42 -2.39
N LYS A 32 -0.84 25.19 -2.60
CA LYS A 32 -1.81 24.52 -1.69
C LYS A 32 -1.52 24.75 -0.21
N THR A 33 -0.31 24.39 0.21
CA THR A 33 0.15 24.49 1.59
C THR A 33 0.22 25.94 2.08
N GLN A 34 0.53 26.90 1.20
CA GLN A 34 0.51 28.33 1.53
C GLN A 34 -0.91 28.82 1.76
N VAL A 35 -1.87 28.43 0.89
CA VAL A 35 -3.28 28.80 1.03
C VAL A 35 -3.89 28.17 2.28
N LEU A 36 -3.58 26.92 2.56
CA LEU A 36 -4.03 26.21 3.76
C LEU A 36 -3.46 26.84 5.04
N ALA A 37 -2.16 27.17 5.09
CA ALA A 37 -1.57 27.88 6.22
C ALA A 37 -2.17 29.29 6.38
N ALA A 38 -2.35 30.02 5.27
CA ALA A 38 -3.01 31.32 5.27
C ALA A 38 -4.44 31.23 5.80
N ARG A 39 -5.21 30.19 5.44
CA ARG A 39 -6.54 29.91 6.00
C ARG A 39 -6.50 29.86 7.52
N VAL A 40 -5.58 29.07 8.09
CA VAL A 40 -5.42 28.97 9.56
C VAL A 40 -5.09 30.31 10.18
N PHE A 41 -4.13 31.06 9.62
CA PHE A 41 -3.77 32.37 10.16
C PHE A 41 -4.95 33.34 10.14
N ARG A 42 -5.71 33.38 9.04
CA ARG A 42 -6.89 34.24 8.91
C ARG A 42 -8.01 33.85 9.88
N LEU A 43 -8.21 32.56 10.13
CA LEU A 43 -9.15 32.08 11.16
C LEU A 43 -8.75 32.53 12.57
N LEU A 44 -7.46 32.42 12.92
CA LEU A 44 -6.94 32.86 14.22
C LEU A 44 -7.02 34.39 14.38
N LEU A 45 -6.73 35.15 13.32
CA LEU A 45 -6.84 36.62 13.30
C LEU A 45 -8.29 37.10 13.37
N ALA A 46 -9.23 36.36 12.77
CA ALA A 46 -10.67 36.57 12.91
C ALA A 46 -11.18 36.25 14.33
N GLY A 47 -10.40 35.47 15.09
CA GLY A 47 -10.65 35.21 16.51
C GLY A 47 -11.18 33.85 16.87
N SER A 48 -11.11 32.91 15.93
CA SER A 48 -11.33 31.50 16.20
C SER A 48 -10.36 31.01 17.27
N ARG A 49 -10.84 30.16 18.17
CA ARG A 49 -9.99 29.52 19.18
C ARG A 49 -9.09 28.47 18.50
N PRO A 50 -7.80 28.34 18.87
CA PRO A 50 -6.91 27.35 18.25
C PRO A 50 -7.45 25.92 18.29
N GLU A 51 -8.01 25.50 19.42
CA GLU A 51 -8.60 24.18 19.60
C GLU A 51 -9.88 23.96 18.77
N ALA A 52 -10.51 25.04 18.27
CA ALA A 52 -11.70 24.96 17.42
C ALA A 52 -11.40 24.68 15.94
N ILE A 53 -10.13 24.72 15.54
CA ILE A 53 -9.67 24.46 14.17
C ILE A 53 -9.13 23.04 14.09
N LEU A 54 -9.77 22.19 13.29
CA LEU A 54 -9.35 20.82 13.02
C LEU A 54 -8.76 20.72 11.61
N CYS A 55 -7.46 20.48 11.52
CA CYS A 55 -6.76 20.23 10.26
C CYS A 55 -6.46 18.73 10.13
N LEU A 56 -7.08 18.09 9.15
CA LEU A 56 -6.90 16.68 8.81
C LEU A 56 -5.97 16.54 7.61
N THR A 57 -4.91 15.73 7.76
CA THR A 57 -3.98 15.39 6.68
C THR A 57 -3.96 13.89 6.41
N PHE A 58 -3.51 13.50 5.21
CA PHE A 58 -3.32 12.09 4.88
C PHE A 58 -2.09 11.47 5.57
N THR A 59 -0.97 12.21 5.64
CA THR A 59 0.31 11.70 6.17
C THR A 59 0.75 12.37 7.46
N LYS A 60 1.47 11.62 8.31
CA LYS A 60 2.12 12.16 9.53
C LYS A 60 3.14 13.25 9.20
N ALA A 61 3.87 13.09 8.10
CA ALA A 61 4.84 14.08 7.63
C ALA A 61 4.16 15.39 7.23
N GLY A 62 3.03 15.33 6.50
CA GLY A 62 2.25 16.51 6.14
C GLY A 62 1.68 17.24 7.36
N ALA A 63 1.18 16.50 8.37
CA ALA A 63 0.73 17.09 9.63
C ALA A 63 1.88 17.81 10.35
N ALA A 64 3.05 17.16 10.45
CA ALA A 64 4.23 17.72 11.11
C ALA A 64 4.76 18.96 10.37
N GLU A 65 4.88 18.93 9.04
CA GLU A 65 5.32 20.07 8.23
C GLU A 65 4.37 21.26 8.41
N MET A 66 3.05 21.01 8.40
CA MET A 66 2.05 22.05 8.58
C MET A 66 2.11 22.67 9.98
N ALA A 67 2.25 21.84 11.01
CA ALA A 67 2.40 22.30 12.40
C ALA A 67 3.68 23.12 12.58
N GLU A 68 4.82 22.65 12.07
CA GLU A 68 6.09 23.36 12.12
C GLU A 68 6.02 24.71 11.39
N ARG A 69 5.39 24.73 10.21
CA ARG A 69 5.19 25.96 9.42
C ARG A 69 4.36 26.99 10.16
N ILE A 70 3.23 26.59 10.74
CA ILE A 70 2.34 27.48 11.49
C ILE A 70 3.05 28.01 12.74
N ALA A 71 3.61 27.12 13.55
CA ALA A 71 4.34 27.50 14.76
C ALA A 71 5.53 28.42 14.46
N GLY A 72 6.32 28.09 13.42
CA GLY A 72 7.48 28.88 12.99
C GLY A 72 7.09 30.27 12.48
N THR A 73 5.95 30.40 11.80
CA THR A 73 5.43 31.70 11.33
C THR A 73 4.92 32.54 12.50
N LEU A 74 4.11 31.96 13.39
CA LEU A 74 3.62 32.65 14.59
C LEU A 74 4.78 33.11 15.49
N ALA A 75 5.78 32.26 15.72
CA ALA A 75 6.99 32.62 16.47
C ALA A 75 7.83 33.72 15.79
N ARG A 76 7.72 33.86 14.46
CA ARG A 76 8.36 34.95 13.73
C ARG A 76 7.58 36.25 13.91
N TRP A 77 6.25 36.24 13.86
CA TRP A 77 5.41 37.43 14.06
C TRP A 77 5.66 38.13 15.40
N VAL A 78 5.96 37.37 16.47
CA VAL A 78 6.34 37.94 17.77
C VAL A 78 7.60 38.82 17.69
N ARG A 79 8.53 38.48 16.79
CA ARG A 79 9.86 39.12 16.68
C ARG A 79 9.96 40.13 15.53
N LEU A 80 9.02 40.12 14.60
CA LEU A 80 9.03 41.07 13.48
C LEU A 80 8.81 42.49 13.98
N ASP A 81 9.49 43.44 13.33
CA ASP A 81 9.15 44.84 13.52
C ASP A 81 7.73 45.11 13.03
N ARG A 82 7.20 46.24 13.48
CA ARG A 82 5.80 46.60 13.24
C ARG A 82 5.51 46.71 11.74
N ASN A 83 6.39 47.34 10.95
CA ASN A 83 6.15 47.63 9.54
C ASN A 83 6.16 46.35 8.70
N ASP A 84 7.08 45.44 8.98
CA ASP A 84 7.15 44.14 8.31
C ASP A 84 5.92 43.29 8.63
N LEU A 85 5.47 43.28 9.89
CA LEU A 85 4.24 42.59 10.26
C LEU A 85 2.99 43.21 9.60
N PHE A 86 2.92 44.55 9.49
CA PHE A 86 1.88 45.22 8.70
C PHE A 86 1.86 44.76 7.24
N ALA A 87 3.04 44.61 6.62
CA ALA A 87 3.16 44.14 5.25
C ALA A 87 2.68 42.69 5.10
N GLU A 88 3.00 41.81 6.04
CA GLU A 88 2.54 40.42 6.02
C GLU A 88 1.03 40.29 6.21
N LEU A 89 0.44 41.05 7.14
CA LEU A 89 -1.02 41.05 7.34
C LEU A 89 -1.75 41.55 6.09
N ARG A 90 -1.25 42.60 5.43
CA ARG A 90 -1.77 43.02 4.12
C ARG A 90 -1.61 41.94 3.06
N GLY A 91 -0.47 41.25 3.04
CA GLY A 91 -0.21 40.13 2.12
C GLY A 91 -1.16 38.96 2.31
N LEU A 92 -1.62 38.70 3.54
CA LEU A 92 -2.68 37.72 3.84
C LEU A 92 -4.08 38.20 3.47
N GLY A 93 -4.23 39.48 3.09
CA GLY A 93 -5.51 40.08 2.78
C GLY A 93 -6.33 40.46 4.01
N GLU A 94 -5.70 40.52 5.18
CA GLU A 94 -6.28 40.92 6.47
C GLU A 94 -6.14 42.43 6.70
N PRO A 95 -7.04 43.04 7.50
CA PRO A 95 -6.91 44.44 7.85
C PRO A 95 -5.65 44.64 8.69
N ALA A 96 -4.68 45.33 8.11
CA ALA A 96 -3.45 45.68 8.82
C ALA A 96 -3.72 46.95 9.63
N THR A 97 -4.32 46.80 10.81
CA THR A 97 -4.52 47.86 11.81
C THR A 97 -3.59 47.63 13.01
N PRO A 98 -3.31 48.66 13.84
CA PRO A 98 -2.53 48.48 15.07
C PRO A 98 -3.06 47.35 15.96
N GLU A 99 -4.39 47.20 16.09
CA GLU A 99 -5.04 46.19 16.91
C GLU A 99 -4.81 44.78 16.36
N GLN A 100 -4.85 44.61 15.04
CA GLN A 100 -4.58 43.32 14.39
C GLN A 100 -3.09 42.93 14.51
N VAL A 101 -2.17 43.90 14.46
CA VAL A 101 -0.74 43.65 14.70
C VAL A 101 -0.51 43.14 16.12
N GLU A 102 -1.12 43.78 17.12
CA GLU A 102 -1.03 43.31 18.51
C GLU A 102 -1.70 41.93 18.66
N ARG A 103 -2.87 41.72 18.04
CA ARG A 103 -3.52 40.41 18.03
C ARG A 103 -2.61 39.33 17.44
N ALA A 104 -2.00 39.57 16.28
CA ALA A 104 -1.09 38.65 15.61
C ALA A 104 0.09 38.24 16.51
N ARG A 105 0.65 39.18 17.28
CA ARG A 105 1.73 38.91 18.24
C ARG A 105 1.30 38.02 19.39
N THR A 106 0.04 38.12 19.84
CA THR A 106 -0.48 37.23 20.90
C THR A 106 -0.81 35.82 20.43
N LEU A 107 -0.94 35.57 19.11
CA LEU A 107 -1.40 34.28 18.60
C LEU A 107 -0.45 33.12 18.93
N PHE A 108 0.86 33.37 18.97
CA PHE A 108 1.83 32.33 19.33
C PHE A 108 1.58 31.81 20.75
N ALA A 109 1.42 32.71 21.73
CA ALA A 109 1.11 32.35 23.11
C ALA A 109 -0.27 31.68 23.20
N ARG A 110 -1.29 32.22 22.53
CA ARG A 110 -2.64 31.61 22.52
C ARG A 110 -2.67 30.19 22.00
N VAL A 111 -1.88 29.88 20.97
CA VAL A 111 -1.78 28.51 20.43
C VAL A 111 -1.07 27.57 21.40
N LEU A 112 -0.06 28.06 22.14
CA LEU A 112 0.64 27.28 23.17
C LEU A 112 -0.22 27.03 24.41
N ASP A 113 -1.00 28.03 24.82
CA ASP A 113 -1.85 27.97 26.02
C ASP A 113 -3.19 27.25 25.76
N ALA A 114 -3.53 26.99 24.49
CA ALA A 114 -4.75 26.29 24.13
C ALA A 114 -4.72 24.82 24.62
N PRO A 115 -5.75 24.34 25.34
CA PRO A 115 -5.83 22.95 25.76
C PRO A 115 -5.83 22.00 24.56
N GLY A 116 -4.80 21.16 24.44
CA GLY A 116 -4.61 20.28 23.28
C GLY A 116 -4.08 20.98 22.02
N GLY A 117 -3.82 22.29 22.08
CA GLY A 117 -3.24 23.08 21.01
C GLY A 117 -4.12 23.19 19.76
N LEU A 118 -3.50 23.66 18.68
CA LEU A 118 -4.08 23.61 17.34
C LEU A 118 -4.11 22.15 16.84
N ARG A 119 -5.30 21.63 16.51
CA ARG A 119 -5.48 20.21 16.16
C ARG A 119 -5.08 19.93 14.71
N ILE A 120 -3.78 19.73 14.49
CA ILE A 120 -3.22 19.30 13.19
C ILE A 120 -2.81 17.84 13.30
N GLN A 121 -3.55 16.95 12.65
CA GLN A 121 -3.33 15.52 12.78
C GLN A 121 -3.78 14.74 11.54
N THR A 122 -3.30 13.50 11.44
CA THR A 122 -3.82 12.58 10.42
C THR A 122 -5.26 12.15 10.74
N ILE A 123 -6.02 11.70 9.74
CA ILE A 123 -7.36 11.12 9.97
C ILE A 123 -7.30 9.96 10.98
N HIS A 124 -6.29 9.10 10.91
CA HIS A 124 -6.08 8.03 11.89
C HIS A 124 -5.82 8.57 13.31
N GLY A 125 -5.04 9.65 13.43
CA GLY A 125 -4.79 10.32 14.71
C GLY A 125 -6.08 10.88 15.31
N PHE A 126 -6.92 11.51 14.48
CA PHE A 126 -8.26 11.95 14.88
C PHE A 126 -9.13 10.78 15.36
N CYS A 127 -9.19 9.69 14.59
CA CYS A 127 -9.95 8.49 14.95
C CYS A 127 -9.46 7.91 16.29
N GLN A 128 -8.15 7.80 16.49
CA GLN A 128 -7.57 7.32 17.74
C GLN A 128 -7.99 8.21 18.91
N SER A 129 -7.82 9.54 18.80
CA SER A 129 -8.20 10.46 19.86
C SER A 129 -9.70 10.40 20.18
N LEU A 130 -10.55 10.30 19.15
CA LEU A 130 -11.99 10.18 19.32
C LEU A 130 -12.39 8.88 20.02
N LEU A 131 -11.86 7.75 19.55
CA LEU A 131 -12.13 6.44 20.12
C LEU A 131 -11.58 6.29 21.54
N SER A 132 -10.43 6.90 21.86
CA SER A 132 -9.89 6.93 23.22
C SER A 132 -10.76 7.74 24.19
N ALA A 133 -11.53 8.72 23.69
CA ALA A 133 -12.49 9.47 24.51
C ALA A 133 -13.79 8.70 24.76
N PHE A 134 -14.14 7.74 23.88
CA PHE A 134 -15.38 6.95 23.95
C PHE A 134 -15.12 5.44 23.72
N PRO A 135 -14.23 4.80 24.50
CA PRO A 135 -13.81 3.43 24.20
C PRO A 135 -14.95 2.42 24.39
N ALA A 136 -15.78 2.60 25.42
CA ALA A 136 -16.88 1.70 25.72
C ALA A 136 -17.96 1.75 24.63
N GLU A 137 -18.33 2.96 24.20
CA GLU A 137 -19.30 3.20 23.13
C GLU A 137 -18.80 2.67 21.78
N ALA A 138 -17.49 2.70 21.56
CA ALA A 138 -16.87 2.15 20.36
C ALA A 138 -16.71 0.61 20.38
N GLY A 139 -17.03 -0.05 21.50
CA GLY A 139 -16.80 -1.49 21.69
C GLY A 139 -15.31 -1.86 21.79
N LEU A 140 -14.47 -0.93 22.23
CA LEU A 140 -13.02 -1.10 22.40
C LEU A 140 -12.65 -1.20 23.87
N VAL A 141 -11.55 -1.91 24.15
CA VAL A 141 -10.99 -1.99 25.50
C VAL A 141 -10.43 -0.62 25.91
N PRO A 142 -10.78 -0.06 27.08
CA PRO A 142 -10.17 1.18 27.56
C PRO A 142 -8.65 1.07 27.62
N GLY A 143 -7.95 2.08 27.10
CA GLY A 143 -6.49 2.06 26.97
C GLY A 143 -5.97 1.24 25.78
N PHE A 144 -6.83 0.97 24.78
CA PHE A 144 -6.38 0.30 23.56
C PHE A 144 -5.20 1.03 22.89
N ARG A 145 -4.38 0.27 22.17
CA ARG A 145 -3.23 0.82 21.43
C ARG A 145 -3.25 0.41 19.96
N PRO A 146 -2.83 1.31 19.04
CA PRO A 146 -2.61 0.93 17.66
C PRO A 146 -1.45 -0.07 17.55
N LEU A 147 -1.59 -1.09 16.72
CA LEU A 147 -0.54 -2.07 16.42
C LEU A 147 0.54 -1.47 15.50
N GLU A 148 1.79 -1.73 15.82
CA GLU A 148 2.88 -1.51 14.86
C GLU A 148 2.94 -2.65 13.82
N PRO A 149 3.48 -2.41 12.60
CA PRO A 149 3.50 -3.44 11.56
C PRO A 149 4.17 -4.76 11.95
N ARG A 150 5.21 -4.72 12.80
CA ARG A 150 5.87 -5.93 13.30
C ARG A 150 5.00 -6.70 14.29
N GLU A 151 4.36 -5.98 15.21
CA GLU A 151 3.44 -6.57 16.19
C GLU A 151 2.22 -7.17 15.48
N GLN A 152 1.73 -6.51 14.44
CA GLN A 152 0.62 -7.00 13.62
C GLN A 152 0.93 -8.39 13.03
N VAL A 153 2.12 -8.55 12.42
CA VAL A 153 2.56 -9.83 11.84
C VAL A 153 2.71 -10.91 12.92
N LEU A 154 3.27 -10.57 14.09
CA LEU A 154 3.40 -11.52 15.20
C LEU A 154 2.03 -11.98 15.71
N LEU A 155 1.11 -11.03 15.93
CA LEU A 155 -0.24 -11.32 16.41
C LEU A 155 -1.06 -12.13 15.37
N GLN A 156 -0.88 -11.86 14.08
CA GLN A 156 -1.49 -12.62 13.00
C GLN A 156 -1.04 -14.10 12.99
N ARG A 157 0.25 -14.34 13.23
CA ARG A 157 0.82 -15.69 13.34
C ARG A 157 0.35 -16.39 14.61
N GLU A 158 0.34 -15.69 15.73
CA GLU A 158 -0.15 -16.21 17.00
C GLU A 158 -1.65 -16.57 16.92
N ALA A 159 -2.46 -15.75 16.26
CA ALA A 159 -3.87 -16.04 16.02
C ALA A 159 -4.06 -17.29 15.13
N LEU A 160 -3.23 -17.47 14.11
CA LEU A 160 -3.27 -18.68 13.26
C LEU A 160 -2.88 -19.93 14.07
N ALA A 161 -1.79 -19.86 14.83
CA ALA A 161 -1.33 -20.96 15.67
C ALA A 161 -2.40 -21.37 16.68
N ARG A 162 -2.98 -20.41 17.41
CA ARG A 162 -4.07 -20.65 18.36
C ARG A 162 -5.28 -21.28 17.71
N LEU A 163 -5.71 -20.79 16.55
CA LEU A 163 -6.83 -21.37 15.80
C LEU A 163 -6.60 -22.86 15.50
N LEU A 164 -5.40 -23.22 15.05
CA LEU A 164 -5.04 -24.61 14.73
C LEU A 164 -4.92 -25.47 15.99
N GLU A 165 -4.37 -24.93 17.08
CA GLU A 165 -4.28 -25.61 18.38
C GLU A 165 -5.66 -25.88 18.99
N ASP A 166 -6.58 -24.91 18.89
CA ASP A 166 -7.95 -25.04 19.40
C ASP A 166 -8.76 -26.05 18.58
N GLU A 167 -8.64 -26.05 17.24
CA GLU A 167 -9.20 -27.10 16.38
C GLU A 167 -8.72 -28.49 16.81
N ALA A 168 -7.40 -28.66 16.98
CA ALA A 168 -6.80 -29.93 17.39
C ALA A 168 -7.28 -30.37 18.79
N ARG A 169 -7.36 -29.44 19.75
CA ARG A 169 -7.82 -29.71 21.11
C ARG A 169 -9.27 -30.15 21.15
N GLU A 170 -10.12 -29.56 20.30
CA GLU A 170 -11.55 -29.86 20.23
C GLU A 170 -11.87 -31.03 19.28
N GLY A 171 -10.84 -31.67 18.69
CA GLY A 171 -11.00 -32.81 17.78
C GLY A 171 -11.63 -32.44 16.43
N ARG A 172 -11.60 -31.15 16.06
CA ARG A 172 -12.05 -30.67 14.75
C ARG A 172 -10.88 -30.63 13.78
N VAL A 173 -11.15 -30.93 12.51
CA VAL A 173 -10.12 -30.96 11.47
C VAL A 173 -10.47 -30.12 10.24
N ALA A 174 -11.74 -29.72 10.08
CA ALA A 174 -12.22 -29.11 8.84
C ALA A 174 -11.50 -27.79 8.50
N ILE A 175 -11.23 -26.94 9.50
CA ILE A 175 -10.53 -25.66 9.26
C ILE A 175 -9.05 -25.90 8.99
N ALA A 176 -8.41 -26.79 9.75
CA ALA A 176 -7.01 -27.15 9.56
C ALA A 176 -6.76 -27.77 8.17
N GLU A 177 -7.64 -28.67 7.72
CA GLU A 177 -7.61 -29.27 6.38
C GLU A 177 -7.84 -28.23 5.29
N ALA A 178 -8.79 -27.30 5.47
CA ALA A 178 -9.03 -26.22 4.51
C ALA A 178 -7.81 -25.29 4.36
N ILE A 179 -7.17 -24.92 5.46
CA ILE A 179 -5.93 -24.12 5.46
C ILE A 179 -4.78 -24.91 4.81
N GLY A 180 -4.63 -26.19 5.14
CA GLY A 180 -3.63 -27.08 4.54
C GLY A 180 -3.81 -27.23 3.03
N ALA A 181 -5.04 -27.44 2.56
CA ALA A 181 -5.37 -27.52 1.13
C ALA A 181 -5.08 -26.20 0.39
N LEU A 182 -5.38 -25.06 1.03
CA LEU A 182 -5.05 -23.74 0.50
C LEU A 182 -3.53 -23.54 0.38
N ALA A 183 -2.78 -23.94 1.40
CA ALA A 183 -1.31 -23.86 1.41
C ALA A 183 -0.67 -24.77 0.36
N LEU A 184 -1.15 -26.00 0.18
CA LEU A 184 -0.67 -26.91 -0.88
C LEU A 184 -0.94 -26.34 -2.28
N ARG A 185 -2.05 -25.63 -2.47
CA ARG A 185 -2.44 -25.07 -3.77
C ARG A 185 -1.68 -23.79 -4.12
N LEU A 186 -1.48 -22.87 -3.16
CA LEU A 186 -0.93 -21.54 -3.42
C LEU A 186 0.51 -21.36 -2.95
N GLY A 187 1.00 -22.25 -2.09
CA GLY A 187 2.17 -22.03 -1.24
C GLY A 187 1.80 -21.27 0.05
N GLU A 188 2.58 -21.49 1.11
CA GLU A 188 2.36 -20.95 2.46
C GLU A 188 2.14 -19.43 2.48
N GLN A 189 3.05 -18.66 1.87
CA GLN A 189 2.98 -17.20 1.86
C GLN A 189 1.70 -16.65 1.21
N LYS A 190 1.22 -17.29 0.15
CA LYS A 190 -0.01 -16.85 -0.55
C LYS A 190 -1.26 -17.28 0.21
N ALA A 191 -1.22 -18.42 0.90
CA ALA A 191 -2.29 -18.84 1.80
C ALA A 191 -2.43 -17.89 2.99
N GLU A 192 -1.32 -17.52 3.64
CA GLU A 192 -1.31 -16.48 4.68
C GLU A 192 -1.88 -15.15 4.15
N THR A 193 -1.44 -14.71 2.97
CA THR A 193 -1.95 -13.49 2.33
C THR A 193 -3.46 -13.54 2.12
N PHE A 194 -4.01 -14.68 1.71
CA PHE A 194 -5.45 -14.88 1.57
C PHE A 194 -6.17 -14.78 2.92
N LEU A 195 -5.65 -15.42 3.96
CA LEU A 195 -6.22 -15.36 5.32
C LEU A 195 -6.19 -13.93 5.87
N HIS A 196 -5.08 -13.20 5.69
CA HIS A 196 -4.99 -11.79 6.08
C HIS A 196 -5.97 -10.91 5.30
N ALA A 197 -6.19 -11.18 4.01
CA ALA A 197 -7.18 -10.46 3.22
C ALA A 197 -8.62 -10.70 3.70
N CYS A 198 -8.92 -11.88 4.24
CA CYS A 198 -10.19 -12.19 4.91
C CYS A 198 -10.30 -11.45 6.25
N ALA A 199 -9.24 -11.47 7.07
CA ALA A 199 -9.18 -10.80 8.36
C ALA A 199 -9.30 -9.26 8.27
N ALA A 200 -8.83 -8.66 7.17
CA ALA A 200 -9.01 -7.24 6.88
C ALA A 200 -10.47 -6.86 6.52
N ARG A 201 -11.35 -7.85 6.32
CA ARG A 201 -12.76 -7.64 5.93
C ARG A 201 -13.72 -8.44 6.82
N PRO A 202 -13.70 -8.23 8.14
CA PRO A 202 -14.47 -9.05 9.08
C PRO A 202 -15.97 -8.99 8.78
N ASN A 203 -16.52 -7.82 8.47
CA ASN A 203 -17.94 -7.67 8.13
C ASN A 203 -18.34 -8.46 6.87
N ALA A 204 -17.46 -8.52 5.86
CA ALA A 204 -17.73 -9.31 4.65
C ALA A 204 -17.66 -10.82 4.95
N MET A 205 -16.76 -11.23 5.84
CA MET A 205 -16.68 -12.61 6.29
C MET A 205 -17.89 -13.01 7.12
N GLU A 206 -18.38 -12.14 8.01
CA GLU A 206 -19.59 -12.37 8.79
C GLU A 206 -20.87 -12.39 7.93
N ALA A 207 -20.89 -11.64 6.82
CA ALA A 207 -22.00 -11.65 5.88
C ALA A 207 -22.10 -12.96 5.07
N LEU A 208 -21.08 -13.83 5.10
CA LEU A 208 -21.14 -15.13 4.43
C LEU A 208 -22.21 -16.02 5.09
N PRO A 209 -23.06 -16.73 4.30
CA PRO A 209 -24.10 -17.57 4.85
C PRO A 209 -23.59 -18.60 5.87
N ILE A 210 -24.32 -18.75 6.96
CA ILE A 210 -24.08 -19.78 7.97
C ILE A 210 -24.95 -21.02 7.70
N GLY A 211 -26.24 -20.83 7.38
CA GLY A 211 -27.25 -21.89 7.22
C GLY A 211 -26.92 -22.91 6.12
N GLU A 212 -27.24 -22.60 4.86
CA GLU A 212 -26.92 -23.48 3.71
C GLU A 212 -25.40 -23.67 3.49
N GLY A 213 -24.56 -22.92 4.22
CA GLY A 213 -23.11 -22.92 4.08
C GLY A 213 -22.60 -22.03 2.94
N VAL A 214 -21.27 -21.87 2.90
CA VAL A 214 -20.59 -20.99 1.92
C VAL A 214 -20.58 -21.63 0.52
N GLN A 215 -20.54 -22.95 0.43
CA GLN A 215 -20.41 -23.67 -0.84
C GLN A 215 -21.61 -23.44 -1.78
N PRO A 216 -22.88 -23.66 -1.36
CA PRO A 216 -24.02 -23.37 -2.24
C PRO A 216 -24.11 -21.89 -2.63
N TYR A 217 -23.70 -20.99 -1.74
CA TYR A 217 -23.65 -19.56 -2.03
C TYR A 217 -22.67 -19.23 -3.17
N ILE A 218 -21.43 -19.74 -3.11
CA ILE A 218 -20.43 -19.51 -4.17
C ILE A 218 -20.86 -20.18 -5.48
N ARG A 219 -21.43 -21.40 -5.41
CA ARG A 219 -21.93 -22.08 -6.62
C ARG A 219 -23.04 -21.30 -7.30
N ARG A 220 -24.04 -20.76 -6.56
CA ARG A 220 -25.08 -19.89 -7.13
C ARG A 220 -24.49 -18.62 -7.75
N ALA A 221 -23.53 -17.99 -7.08
CA ALA A 221 -22.88 -16.77 -7.59
C ALA A 221 -22.07 -16.99 -8.88
N LEU A 222 -21.72 -18.25 -9.20
CA LEU A 222 -20.99 -18.63 -10.41
C LEU A 222 -21.87 -19.37 -11.43
N ASP A 223 -23.20 -19.35 -11.26
CA ASP A 223 -24.18 -20.05 -12.09
C ASP A 223 -23.91 -21.57 -12.20
N LEU A 224 -23.55 -22.19 -11.06
CA LEU A 224 -23.22 -23.62 -10.96
C LEU A 224 -24.31 -24.42 -10.21
N PRO A 225 -24.49 -25.72 -10.53
CA PRO A 225 -25.41 -26.60 -9.81
C PRO A 225 -25.06 -26.71 -8.32
N THR A 226 -26.04 -26.46 -7.44
CA THR A 226 -25.86 -26.57 -5.98
C THR A 226 -25.83 -28.01 -5.47
N GLY A 227 -26.37 -28.96 -6.24
CA GLY A 227 -26.35 -30.40 -5.93
C GLY A 227 -25.05 -31.11 -6.31
N ASP A 228 -25.09 -32.44 -6.44
CA ASP A 228 -23.93 -33.21 -6.87
C ASP A 228 -23.60 -32.93 -8.35
N VAL A 229 -22.45 -32.29 -8.58
CA VAL A 229 -21.95 -31.95 -9.91
C VAL A 229 -21.55 -33.20 -10.68
N ALA A 230 -21.06 -34.24 -9.99
CA ALA A 230 -20.75 -35.52 -10.63
C ALA A 230 -22.03 -36.15 -11.18
N ALA A 231 -23.11 -36.16 -10.40
CA ALA A 231 -24.42 -36.63 -10.83
C ALA A 231 -25.00 -35.77 -11.98
N HIS A 232 -24.80 -34.45 -11.95
CA HIS A 232 -25.24 -33.58 -13.05
C HIS A 232 -24.50 -33.88 -14.36
N VAL A 233 -23.18 -34.08 -14.31
CA VAL A 233 -22.41 -34.45 -15.50
C VAL A 233 -22.74 -35.87 -15.96
N GLU A 234 -22.98 -36.79 -15.03
CA GLU A 234 -23.43 -38.14 -15.34
C GLU A 234 -24.77 -38.13 -16.09
N ALA A 235 -25.76 -37.39 -15.58
CA ALA A 235 -27.05 -37.23 -16.25
C ALA A 235 -26.90 -36.60 -17.65
N ALA A 236 -25.99 -35.62 -17.80
CA ALA A 236 -25.69 -34.99 -19.08
C ALA A 236 -24.96 -35.91 -20.09
N CYS A 237 -24.34 -37.01 -19.63
CA CYS A 237 -23.75 -38.05 -20.46
C CYS A 237 -24.70 -39.25 -20.70
N GLY A 238 -25.94 -39.16 -20.20
CA GLY A 238 -26.98 -40.17 -20.40
C GLY A 238 -27.53 -40.19 -21.82
N ASP A 239 -28.23 -41.28 -22.17
CA ASP A 239 -28.73 -41.53 -23.52
C ASP A 239 -29.70 -40.45 -24.02
N ASP A 240 -30.49 -39.84 -23.13
CA ASP A 240 -31.49 -38.81 -23.48
C ASP A 240 -30.90 -37.39 -23.55
N ALA A 241 -29.68 -37.18 -23.05
CA ALA A 241 -29.10 -35.84 -22.84
C ALA A 241 -27.85 -35.58 -23.70
N PHE A 242 -27.26 -36.64 -24.27
CA PHE A 242 -26.09 -36.58 -25.14
C PHE A 242 -26.47 -37.02 -26.56
N ASP A 243 -25.93 -36.36 -27.57
CA ASP A 243 -26.23 -36.62 -28.99
C ASP A 243 -25.52 -37.91 -29.48
N LEU A 244 -26.05 -39.06 -29.05
CA LEU A 244 -25.47 -40.37 -29.31
C LEU A 244 -25.53 -40.78 -30.79
N ASP A 245 -26.55 -40.34 -31.52
CA ASP A 245 -26.72 -40.66 -32.94
C ASP A 245 -25.63 -39.99 -33.77
N SER A 246 -25.41 -38.69 -33.57
CA SER A 246 -24.29 -37.99 -34.20
C SER A 246 -22.94 -38.56 -33.79
N LEU A 247 -22.82 -39.06 -32.55
CA LEU A 247 -21.60 -39.69 -32.07
C LEU A 247 -21.33 -41.04 -32.78
N ARG A 248 -22.36 -41.84 -33.06
CA ARG A 248 -22.26 -43.06 -33.88
C ARG A 248 -21.86 -42.75 -35.32
N ASP A 249 -22.44 -41.71 -35.90
CA ASP A 249 -22.10 -41.27 -37.25
C ASP A 249 -20.63 -40.85 -37.33
N LEU A 250 -20.14 -40.06 -36.36
CA LEU A 250 -18.72 -39.70 -36.29
C LEU A 250 -17.81 -40.92 -36.11
N ALA A 251 -18.21 -41.92 -35.32
CA ALA A 251 -17.43 -43.15 -35.17
C ALA A 251 -17.31 -43.89 -36.52
N ALA A 252 -18.40 -43.97 -37.28
CA ALA A 252 -18.40 -44.57 -38.61
C ALA A 252 -17.52 -43.78 -39.60
N MET A 253 -17.60 -42.45 -39.58
CA MET A 253 -16.74 -41.58 -40.41
C MET A 253 -15.25 -41.74 -40.07
N GLN A 254 -14.90 -41.82 -38.78
CA GLN A 254 -13.52 -42.03 -38.33
C GLN A 254 -12.99 -43.41 -38.72
N ALA A 255 -13.82 -44.45 -38.61
CA ALA A 255 -13.47 -45.81 -39.04
C ALA A 255 -13.30 -45.88 -40.56
N ALA A 256 -14.22 -45.28 -41.33
CA ALA A 256 -14.16 -45.22 -42.79
C ALA A 256 -12.95 -44.43 -43.33
N TRP A 257 -12.46 -43.45 -42.56
CA TRP A 257 -11.23 -42.73 -42.91
C TRP A 257 -9.99 -43.64 -42.94
N GLY A 258 -10.00 -44.76 -42.20
CA GLY A 258 -9.01 -45.83 -42.32
C GLY A 258 -7.58 -45.48 -41.90
N THR A 259 -7.34 -44.31 -41.32
CA THR A 259 -6.03 -43.95 -40.76
C THR A 259 -5.86 -44.54 -39.36
N LYS A 260 -4.62 -44.81 -38.95
CA LYS A 260 -4.33 -45.29 -37.59
C LYS A 260 -5.00 -44.43 -36.50
N ARG A 261 -4.91 -43.11 -36.62
CA ARG A 261 -5.53 -42.16 -35.66
C ARG A 261 -7.05 -42.15 -35.74
N GLY A 262 -7.62 -42.33 -36.94
CA GLY A 262 -9.07 -42.44 -37.13
C GLY A 262 -9.62 -43.70 -36.45
N LEU A 263 -8.95 -44.84 -36.63
CA LEU A 263 -9.31 -46.11 -35.99
C LEU A 263 -9.21 -46.02 -34.46
N GLU A 264 -8.11 -45.50 -33.92
CA GLU A 264 -7.93 -45.29 -32.47
C GLU A 264 -9.05 -44.40 -31.88
N ARG A 265 -9.45 -43.34 -32.60
CA ARG A 265 -10.54 -42.46 -32.18
C ARG A 265 -11.91 -43.13 -32.28
N ALA A 266 -12.16 -43.91 -33.33
CA ALA A 266 -13.39 -44.68 -33.47
C ALA A 266 -13.54 -45.70 -32.33
N GLU A 267 -12.45 -46.33 -31.90
CA GLU A 267 -12.43 -47.22 -30.72
C GLU A 267 -12.77 -46.48 -29.43
N VAL A 268 -12.22 -45.29 -29.20
CA VAL A 268 -12.57 -44.45 -28.04
C VAL A 268 -14.06 -44.12 -28.03
N ILE A 269 -14.62 -43.72 -29.17
CA ILE A 269 -16.06 -43.43 -29.29
C ILE A 269 -16.90 -44.70 -29.03
N ALA A 270 -16.53 -45.84 -29.63
CA ALA A 270 -17.25 -47.09 -29.48
C ALA A 270 -17.23 -47.58 -28.02
N ALA A 271 -16.08 -47.48 -27.34
CA ALA A 271 -15.96 -47.80 -25.92
C ALA A 271 -16.82 -46.89 -25.05
N TRP A 272 -16.87 -45.59 -25.37
CA TRP A 272 -17.72 -44.63 -24.65
C TRP A 272 -19.22 -44.90 -24.86
N LEU A 273 -19.64 -45.21 -26.09
CA LEU A 273 -21.02 -45.58 -26.42
C LEU A 273 -21.47 -46.86 -25.69
N ALA A 274 -20.59 -47.86 -25.58
CA ALA A 274 -20.89 -49.12 -24.90
C ALA A 274 -20.89 -49.02 -23.36
N ALA A 275 -20.36 -47.93 -22.81
CA ALA A 275 -20.27 -47.71 -21.37
C ALA A 275 -21.58 -47.15 -20.78
N ASP A 276 -21.75 -47.32 -19.47
CA ASP A 276 -22.85 -46.70 -18.71
C ASP A 276 -22.61 -45.19 -18.49
N SER A 277 -23.66 -44.46 -18.07
CA SER A 277 -23.60 -43.00 -17.84
C SER A 277 -22.45 -42.59 -16.92
N ARG A 278 -22.22 -43.37 -15.87
CA ARG A 278 -21.17 -43.12 -14.87
C ARG A 278 -19.77 -43.24 -15.48
N THR A 279 -19.52 -44.33 -16.20
CA THR A 279 -18.23 -44.56 -16.86
C THR A 279 -18.01 -43.51 -17.94
N ARG A 280 -19.02 -43.21 -18.76
CA ARG A 280 -19.02 -42.13 -19.75
C ARG A 280 -18.66 -40.77 -19.15
N ALA A 281 -19.20 -40.45 -17.99
CA ALA A 281 -18.86 -39.24 -17.27
C ALA A 281 -17.37 -39.26 -16.85
N SER A 282 -16.86 -40.36 -16.31
CA SER A 282 -15.45 -40.45 -15.89
C SER A 282 -14.46 -40.34 -17.06
N THR A 283 -14.79 -40.89 -18.22
CA THR A 283 -13.94 -40.91 -19.44
C THR A 283 -14.26 -39.78 -20.44
N LEU A 284 -15.06 -38.79 -20.05
CA LEU A 284 -15.43 -37.65 -20.90
C LEU A 284 -14.22 -36.87 -21.44
N GLY A 285 -13.12 -36.84 -20.69
CA GLY A 285 -11.86 -36.24 -21.14
C GLY A 285 -11.25 -36.96 -22.35
N ASP A 286 -11.31 -38.29 -22.37
CA ASP A 286 -10.80 -39.11 -23.47
C ASP A 286 -11.64 -38.90 -24.73
N LEU A 287 -12.97 -38.82 -24.56
CA LEU A 287 -13.89 -38.47 -25.63
C LEU A 287 -13.59 -37.07 -26.19
N HIS A 288 -13.34 -36.08 -25.33
CA HIS A 288 -13.01 -34.72 -25.77
C HIS A 288 -11.75 -34.66 -26.64
N LEU A 289 -10.74 -35.49 -26.37
CA LEU A 289 -9.47 -35.54 -27.12
C LEU A 289 -9.59 -36.12 -28.54
N VAL A 290 -10.72 -36.75 -28.87
CA VAL A 290 -11.02 -37.21 -30.24
C VAL A 290 -10.99 -36.03 -31.23
N TRP A 291 -11.61 -34.91 -30.84
CA TRP A 291 -11.73 -33.70 -31.63
C TRP A 291 -10.96 -32.51 -31.05
N ALA A 292 -10.39 -32.61 -29.85
CA ALA A 292 -9.53 -31.60 -29.26
C ALA A 292 -8.04 -31.98 -29.28
N THR A 293 -7.17 -30.98 -29.34
CA THR A 293 -5.74 -31.14 -29.06
C THR A 293 -5.50 -31.31 -27.56
N GLY A 294 -4.27 -31.64 -27.15
CA GLY A 294 -3.92 -31.67 -25.72
C GLY A 294 -4.04 -30.31 -25.01
N LYS A 295 -4.19 -29.21 -25.76
CA LYS A 295 -4.46 -27.87 -25.23
C LYS A 295 -5.96 -27.53 -25.15
N GLY A 296 -6.83 -28.41 -25.63
CA GLY A 296 -8.28 -28.19 -25.69
C GLY A 296 -8.78 -27.56 -27.00
N ASP A 297 -7.88 -27.07 -27.85
CA ASP A 297 -8.26 -26.46 -29.15
C ASP A 297 -8.88 -27.49 -30.10
N PRO A 298 -9.93 -27.13 -30.86
CA PRO A 298 -10.51 -28.03 -31.85
C PRO A 298 -9.48 -28.40 -32.92
N ARG A 299 -9.49 -29.68 -33.33
CA ARG A 299 -8.62 -30.19 -34.39
C ARG A 299 -9.16 -29.74 -35.74
N GLY A 300 -8.35 -28.96 -36.46
CA GLY A 300 -8.63 -28.52 -37.82
C GLY A 300 -7.40 -28.68 -38.72
N GLY A 301 -7.63 -28.96 -40.01
CA GLY A 301 -6.58 -29.01 -41.03
C GLY A 301 -6.47 -30.33 -41.79
N LYS A 302 -5.85 -30.27 -42.97
CA LYS A 302 -5.67 -31.42 -43.86
C LYS A 302 -4.94 -32.55 -43.12
N GLY A 303 -5.54 -33.75 -43.12
CA GLY A 303 -4.95 -34.95 -42.52
C GLY A 303 -5.10 -35.08 -41.00
N GLN A 304 -5.82 -34.17 -40.33
CA GLN A 304 -6.09 -34.28 -38.88
C GLN A 304 -7.50 -34.79 -38.56
N VAL A 305 -8.42 -34.70 -39.52
CA VAL A 305 -9.83 -35.10 -39.42
C VAL A 305 -10.27 -35.83 -40.70
N PRO A 306 -11.33 -36.66 -40.65
CA PRO A 306 -11.93 -37.25 -41.84
C PRO A 306 -12.28 -36.19 -42.91
N PRO A 307 -12.10 -36.50 -44.20
CA PRO A 307 -12.53 -35.62 -45.28
C PRO A 307 -14.05 -35.64 -45.43
N GLY A 308 -14.66 -34.47 -45.67
CA GLY A 308 -16.11 -34.33 -45.90
C GLY A 308 -16.68 -33.10 -45.20
N ASP A 309 -17.70 -32.49 -45.80
CA ASP A 309 -18.32 -31.25 -45.30
C ASP A 309 -19.22 -31.49 -44.06
N ASP A 310 -19.66 -32.73 -43.86
CA ASP A 310 -20.57 -33.12 -42.77
C ASP A 310 -19.86 -33.36 -41.42
N TYR A 311 -18.54 -33.64 -41.43
CA TYR A 311 -17.78 -33.94 -40.21
C TYR A 311 -17.54 -32.69 -39.32
N PRO A 312 -17.02 -31.56 -39.84
CA PRO A 312 -16.67 -30.40 -39.02
C PRO A 312 -17.82 -29.85 -38.14
N PRO A 313 -19.05 -29.62 -38.64
CA PRO A 313 -20.11 -29.02 -37.82
C PRO A 313 -20.59 -29.95 -36.69
N VAL A 314 -20.57 -31.26 -36.90
CA VAL A 314 -20.94 -32.25 -35.88
C VAL A 314 -19.85 -32.39 -34.83
N ALA A 315 -18.59 -32.46 -35.28
CA ALA A 315 -17.43 -32.51 -34.38
C ALA A 315 -17.30 -31.24 -33.53
N GLU A 316 -17.59 -30.06 -34.07
CA GLU A 316 -17.58 -28.79 -33.34
C GLU A 316 -18.65 -28.75 -32.25
N ARG A 317 -19.88 -29.21 -32.54
CA ARG A 317 -20.96 -29.29 -31.55
C ARG A 317 -20.61 -30.23 -30.39
N LEU A 318 -20.10 -31.42 -30.68
CA LEU A 318 -19.69 -32.39 -29.66
C LEU A 318 -18.43 -31.95 -28.90
N HIS A 319 -17.49 -31.27 -29.57
CA HIS A 319 -16.37 -30.57 -28.93
C HIS A 319 -16.87 -29.58 -27.90
N GLY A 320 -17.78 -28.67 -28.30
CA GLY A 320 -18.37 -27.66 -27.42
C GLY A 320 -19.08 -28.29 -26.23
N ARG A 321 -19.88 -29.33 -26.45
CA ARG A 321 -20.61 -30.03 -25.37
C ARG A 321 -19.68 -30.69 -24.36
N CYS A 322 -18.66 -31.41 -24.82
CA CYS A 322 -17.65 -31.99 -23.93
C CYS A 322 -16.87 -30.91 -23.17
N ALA A 323 -16.47 -29.82 -23.85
CA ALA A 323 -15.76 -28.70 -23.24
C ALA A 323 -16.61 -28.04 -22.15
N GLU A 324 -17.90 -27.82 -22.39
CA GLU A 324 -18.84 -27.24 -21.43
C GLU A 324 -18.92 -28.08 -20.14
N LEU A 325 -19.10 -29.39 -20.27
CA LEU A 325 -19.21 -30.31 -19.14
C LEU A 325 -17.89 -30.48 -18.37
N LEU A 326 -16.75 -30.51 -19.07
CA LEU A 326 -15.43 -30.51 -18.43
C LEU A 326 -15.16 -29.18 -17.70
N ALA A 327 -15.48 -28.05 -18.33
CA ALA A 327 -15.37 -26.73 -17.72
C ALA A 327 -16.30 -26.59 -16.51
N LEU A 328 -17.49 -27.20 -16.54
CA LEU A 328 -18.40 -27.26 -15.40
C LEU A 328 -17.74 -27.93 -14.19
N ARG A 329 -17.06 -29.08 -14.38
CA ARG A 329 -16.32 -29.76 -13.30
C ARG A 329 -15.22 -28.89 -12.71
N VAL A 330 -14.42 -28.24 -13.57
CA VAL A 330 -13.32 -27.38 -13.12
C VAL A 330 -13.86 -26.17 -12.34
N ARG A 331 -14.91 -25.51 -12.84
CA ARG A 331 -15.55 -24.38 -12.17
C ARG A 331 -16.16 -24.79 -10.84
N ALA A 332 -16.83 -25.94 -10.77
CA ALA A 332 -17.38 -26.48 -9.52
C ALA A 332 -16.29 -26.81 -8.49
N ALA A 333 -15.24 -27.51 -8.89
CA ALA A 333 -14.12 -27.81 -8.00
C ALA A 333 -13.44 -26.54 -7.47
N TYR A 334 -13.30 -25.52 -8.32
CA TYR A 334 -12.81 -24.21 -7.91
C TYR A 334 -13.76 -23.52 -6.92
N ALA A 335 -15.07 -23.52 -7.19
CA ALA A 335 -16.08 -22.96 -6.31
C ALA A 335 -16.06 -23.61 -4.92
N ASP A 336 -15.92 -24.93 -4.87
CA ASP A 336 -15.85 -25.70 -3.63
C ASP A 336 -14.57 -25.39 -2.84
N ALA A 337 -13.43 -25.35 -3.53
CA ALA A 337 -12.16 -24.97 -2.92
C ALA A 337 -12.20 -23.53 -2.38
N LEU A 338 -12.80 -22.60 -3.13
CA LEU A 338 -12.98 -21.21 -2.71
C LEU A 338 -13.91 -21.12 -1.49
N ALA A 339 -15.00 -21.87 -1.46
CA ALA A 339 -15.92 -21.90 -0.34
C ALA A 339 -15.27 -22.46 0.94
N SER A 340 -14.48 -23.52 0.80
CA SER A 340 -13.69 -24.08 1.90
C SER A 340 -12.66 -23.06 2.41
N ALA A 341 -11.93 -22.42 1.50
CA ALA A 341 -10.97 -21.36 1.84
C ALA A 341 -11.63 -20.16 2.53
N LEU A 342 -12.79 -19.70 2.06
CA LEU A 342 -13.54 -18.60 2.68
C LEU A 342 -14.11 -18.98 4.05
N THR A 343 -14.49 -20.24 4.24
CA THR A 343 -14.92 -20.75 5.56
C THR A 343 -13.78 -20.70 6.56
N ALA A 344 -12.58 -21.15 6.16
CA ALA A 344 -11.37 -21.02 6.96
C ALA A 344 -10.96 -19.55 7.16
N GLY A 345 -11.07 -18.72 6.13
CA GLY A 345 -10.84 -17.28 6.19
C GLY A 345 -11.74 -16.57 7.19
N ARG A 346 -13.02 -16.95 7.28
CA ARG A 346 -13.96 -16.45 8.29
C ARG A 346 -13.56 -16.87 9.70
N ALA A 347 -13.20 -18.14 9.90
CA ALA A 347 -12.74 -18.63 11.20
C ALA A 347 -11.46 -17.90 11.65
N TYR A 348 -10.50 -17.72 10.74
CA TYR A 348 -9.28 -16.96 10.99
C TYR A 348 -9.56 -15.48 11.28
N ALA A 349 -10.47 -14.83 10.54
CA ALA A 349 -10.84 -13.44 10.79
C ALA A 349 -11.40 -13.24 12.21
N ARG A 350 -12.25 -14.17 12.68
CA ARG A 350 -12.76 -14.17 14.06
C ARG A 350 -11.64 -14.36 15.08
N ALA A 351 -10.79 -15.39 14.90
CA ALA A 351 -9.67 -15.66 15.79
C ALA A 351 -8.71 -14.46 15.89
N TYR A 352 -8.44 -13.79 14.76
CA TYR A 352 -7.61 -12.60 14.74
C TYR A 352 -8.27 -11.40 15.45
N ALA A 353 -9.57 -11.19 15.25
CA ALA A 353 -10.32 -10.16 15.97
C ALA A 353 -10.32 -10.39 17.49
N ASP A 354 -10.47 -11.64 17.93
CA ASP A 354 -10.38 -12.01 19.35
C ASP A 354 -8.96 -11.81 19.91
N ALA A 355 -7.93 -12.19 19.15
CA ALA A 355 -6.54 -11.94 19.54
C ALA A 355 -6.25 -10.44 19.70
N LYS A 356 -6.75 -9.59 18.79
CA LYS A 356 -6.67 -8.12 18.89
C LYS A 356 -7.37 -7.62 20.16
N ARG A 357 -8.59 -8.10 20.42
CA ARG A 357 -9.37 -7.71 21.61
C ARG A 357 -8.66 -8.08 22.91
N LEU A 358 -8.13 -9.29 23.02
CA LEU A 358 -7.39 -9.75 24.20
C LEU A 358 -6.11 -8.95 24.44
N ALA A 359 -5.44 -8.52 23.37
CA ALA A 359 -4.25 -7.69 23.45
C ALA A 359 -4.56 -6.20 23.72
N GLY A 360 -5.83 -5.79 23.78
CA GLY A 360 -6.21 -4.38 23.83
C GLY A 360 -5.68 -3.61 22.61
N ALA A 361 -5.64 -4.25 21.46
CA ALA A 361 -4.95 -3.77 20.28
C ALA A 361 -5.92 -3.50 19.13
N VAL A 362 -5.62 -2.49 18.32
CA VAL A 362 -6.39 -2.14 17.12
C VAL A 362 -5.44 -1.90 15.96
N ASP A 363 -5.82 -2.27 14.75
CA ASP A 363 -5.09 -1.85 13.54
C ASP A 363 -5.65 -0.51 12.99
N PHE A 364 -5.02 0.01 11.93
CA PHE A 364 -5.45 1.28 11.35
C PHE A 364 -6.82 1.20 10.68
N ASP A 365 -7.17 0.05 10.10
CA ASP A 365 -8.47 -0.16 9.46
C ASP A 365 -9.59 -0.24 10.52
N ASP A 366 -9.31 -0.87 11.67
CA ASP A 366 -10.19 -0.90 12.84
C ASP A 366 -10.48 0.51 13.35
N LEU A 367 -9.47 1.39 13.43
CA LEU A 367 -9.67 2.77 13.88
C LEU A 367 -10.69 3.50 13.01
N ILE A 368 -10.55 3.40 11.69
CA ILE A 368 -11.49 4.01 10.75
C ILE A 368 -12.87 3.37 10.89
N ALA A 369 -12.95 2.04 10.86
CA ALA A 369 -14.21 1.31 10.88
C ALA A 369 -14.97 1.51 12.20
N ALA A 370 -14.28 1.49 13.35
CA ALA A 370 -14.86 1.74 14.67
C ALA A 370 -15.34 3.18 14.80
N THR A 371 -14.60 4.15 14.26
CA THR A 371 -15.02 5.57 14.27
C THR A 371 -16.29 5.77 13.45
N VAL A 372 -16.36 5.18 12.25
CA VAL A 372 -17.57 5.21 11.42
C VAL A 372 -18.75 4.60 12.17
N ARG A 373 -18.58 3.41 12.77
CA ARG A 373 -19.64 2.76 13.56
C ARG A 373 -20.08 3.62 14.74
N LEU A 374 -19.15 4.19 15.50
CA LEU A 374 -19.45 5.05 16.64
C LEU A 374 -20.30 6.24 16.23
N LEU A 375 -19.88 6.94 15.17
CA LEU A 375 -20.58 8.11 14.66
C LEU A 375 -21.96 7.73 14.10
N GLU A 376 -22.12 6.58 13.46
CA GLU A 376 -23.40 6.20 12.85
C GLU A 376 -24.36 5.45 13.80
N THR A 377 -23.90 5.07 14.99
CA THR A 377 -24.74 4.37 15.97
C THR A 377 -25.88 5.30 16.42
N PRO A 378 -27.16 4.89 16.29
CA PRO A 378 -28.30 5.72 16.73
C PRO A 378 -28.19 6.11 18.21
N GLY A 379 -28.55 7.36 18.54
CA GLY A 379 -28.45 7.93 19.88
C GLY A 379 -27.02 8.29 20.30
N ILE A 380 -26.12 7.31 20.41
CA ILE A 380 -24.72 7.55 20.82
C ILE A 380 -24.01 8.46 19.82
N GLY A 381 -24.14 8.15 18.53
CA GLY A 381 -23.50 8.89 17.45
C GLY A 381 -23.96 10.33 17.36
N GLU A 382 -25.24 10.60 17.61
CA GLU A 382 -25.79 11.96 17.71
C GLU A 382 -25.15 12.75 18.86
N TRP A 383 -25.02 12.10 20.03
CA TRP A 383 -24.37 12.71 21.18
C TRP A 383 -22.87 12.97 20.95
N VAL A 384 -22.16 12.03 20.30
CA VAL A 384 -20.74 12.22 19.95
C VAL A 384 -20.57 13.34 18.92
N ARG A 385 -21.37 13.38 17.85
CA ARG A 385 -21.37 14.48 16.87
C ARG A 385 -21.61 15.82 17.55
N TYR A 386 -22.65 15.90 18.39
CA TYR A 386 -22.94 17.08 19.19
C TYR A 386 -21.76 17.58 20.02
N LYS A 387 -20.98 16.67 20.64
CA LYS A 387 -19.76 17.04 21.37
C LYS A 387 -18.66 17.57 20.43
N LEU A 388 -18.49 16.95 19.27
CA LEU A 388 -17.54 17.39 18.25
C LEU A 388 -17.90 18.77 17.69
N ASP A 389 -19.19 19.03 17.50
CA ASP A 389 -19.72 20.31 17.00
C ASP A 389 -19.51 21.46 17.99
N LEU A 390 -19.56 21.18 19.30
CA LEU A 390 -19.22 22.16 20.33
C LEU A 390 -17.73 22.52 20.36
N ALA A 391 -16.88 21.55 20.01
CA ALA A 391 -15.43 21.70 20.05
C ALA A 391 -14.84 22.19 18.72
N THR A 392 -15.55 22.04 17.60
CA THR A 392 -14.99 22.23 16.25
C THR A 392 -15.82 23.23 15.47
N GLU A 393 -15.21 24.35 15.11
CA GLU A 393 -15.84 25.41 14.32
C GLU A 393 -15.36 25.37 12.85
N HIS A 394 -14.12 24.93 12.62
CA HIS A 394 -13.53 24.87 11.29
C HIS A 394 -12.88 23.50 11.03
N VAL A 395 -13.22 22.89 9.89
CA VAL A 395 -12.60 21.65 9.42
C VAL A 395 -11.84 21.94 8.14
N LEU A 396 -10.53 21.67 8.15
CA LEU A 396 -9.63 21.83 7.03
C LEU A 396 -9.12 20.44 6.62
N ILE A 397 -9.21 20.09 5.34
CA ILE A 397 -8.79 18.79 4.82
C ILE A 397 -7.72 19.01 3.75
N ASP A 398 -6.53 18.48 4.00
CA ASP A 398 -5.41 18.48 3.07
C ASP A 398 -5.30 17.13 2.33
N GLU A 399 -4.81 17.17 1.09
CA GLU A 399 -4.74 16.02 0.18
C GLU A 399 -6.06 15.23 0.11
N ALA A 400 -7.17 15.96 -0.04
CA ALA A 400 -8.52 15.40 0.01
C ALA A 400 -8.78 14.34 -1.08
N GLN A 401 -8.01 14.32 -2.17
CA GLN A 401 -8.07 13.27 -3.19
C GLN A 401 -7.65 11.89 -2.66
N ASP A 402 -6.83 11.85 -1.61
CA ASP A 402 -6.31 10.61 -1.01
C ASP A 402 -7.18 10.12 0.15
N THR A 403 -8.43 10.60 0.24
CA THR A 403 -9.38 10.19 1.26
C THR A 403 -10.28 9.08 0.73
N ASN A 404 -10.33 7.94 1.43
CA ASN A 404 -11.19 6.81 1.04
C ASN A 404 -12.65 7.00 1.46
N LEU A 405 -13.56 6.14 0.99
CA LEU A 405 -14.99 6.25 1.29
C LEU A 405 -15.30 6.27 2.79
N ALA A 406 -14.65 5.43 3.59
CA ALA A 406 -14.90 5.35 5.03
C ALA A 406 -14.44 6.62 5.75
N GLN A 407 -13.30 7.19 5.36
CA GLN A 407 -12.81 8.46 5.88
C GLN A 407 -13.72 9.62 5.49
N TRP A 408 -14.26 9.64 4.26
CA TRP A 408 -15.27 10.64 3.86
C TRP A 408 -16.56 10.54 4.68
N ARG A 409 -16.98 9.36 5.13
CA ARG A 409 -18.12 9.22 6.05
C ARG A 409 -17.84 9.90 7.39
N ILE A 410 -16.62 9.78 7.90
CA ILE A 410 -16.20 10.49 9.12
C ILE A 410 -16.25 12.00 8.91
N VAL A 411 -15.70 12.49 7.79
CA VAL A 411 -15.71 13.92 7.45
C VAL A 411 -17.15 14.44 7.37
N ARG A 412 -18.04 13.74 6.67
CA ARG A 412 -19.47 14.10 6.57
C ARG A 412 -20.14 14.16 7.93
N ALA A 413 -19.90 13.16 8.79
CA ALA A 413 -20.46 13.13 10.14
C ALA A 413 -20.03 14.33 11.01
N ILE A 414 -18.93 15.02 10.68
CA ILE A 414 -18.45 16.22 11.39
C ILE A 414 -18.88 17.50 10.67
N ALA A 415 -18.90 17.52 9.34
CA ALA A 415 -19.03 18.73 8.55
C ALA A 415 -20.45 19.00 8.01
N ASP A 416 -21.33 17.99 7.93
CA ASP A 416 -22.66 18.14 7.34
C ASP A 416 -23.49 19.21 8.07
N GLU A 417 -23.40 19.27 9.41
CA GLU A 417 -24.12 20.28 10.22
C GLU A 417 -23.66 21.72 9.95
N PHE A 418 -22.47 21.92 9.36
CA PHE A 418 -21.96 23.27 9.09
C PHE A 418 -22.75 23.94 7.96
N PHE A 419 -23.49 23.17 7.16
CA PHE A 419 -24.34 23.66 6.06
C PHE A 419 -25.82 23.81 6.48
N ALA A 420 -26.22 23.33 7.66
CA ALA A 420 -27.63 23.29 8.06
C ALA A 420 -28.25 24.67 8.33
N GLY A 421 -27.43 25.69 8.64
CA GLY A 421 -27.86 27.03 9.06
C GLY A 421 -27.25 27.43 10.41
N ALA A 422 -27.55 28.63 10.88
CA ALA A 422 -27.13 29.15 12.18
C ALA A 422 -28.03 28.60 13.30
N GLY A 423 -28.25 27.28 13.36
CA GLY A 423 -29.18 26.69 14.33
C GLY A 423 -28.90 27.13 15.77
N THR A 424 -29.90 27.73 16.45
CA THR A 424 -30.03 28.10 17.89
C THR A 424 -28.82 28.61 18.70
N ARG A 425 -27.61 28.71 18.14
CA ARG A 425 -26.33 28.73 18.87
C ARG A 425 -25.38 29.79 18.36
N GLY A 426 -25.87 31.03 18.37
CA GLY A 426 -25.05 32.23 18.35
C GLY A 426 -24.32 32.52 17.03
N ASN A 427 -23.75 33.72 16.98
CA ASN A 427 -23.14 34.35 15.82
C ASN A 427 -21.79 33.72 15.38
N ARG A 428 -21.57 32.41 15.58
CA ARG A 428 -20.28 31.74 15.29
C ARG A 428 -20.25 31.20 13.86
N VAL A 429 -19.20 31.58 13.12
CA VAL A 429 -18.99 31.18 11.73
C VAL A 429 -18.36 29.78 11.72
N ARG A 430 -19.02 28.82 11.07
CA ARG A 430 -18.49 27.47 10.85
C ARG A 430 -18.17 27.27 9.38
N THR A 431 -17.04 26.63 9.06
CA THR A 431 -16.60 26.45 7.67
C THR A 431 -15.90 25.12 7.42
N LEU A 432 -16.14 24.57 6.23
CA LEU A 432 -15.36 23.47 5.65
C LEU A 432 -14.38 24.03 4.62
N PHE A 433 -13.12 23.64 4.69
CA PHE A 433 -12.12 23.93 3.66
C PHE A 433 -11.49 22.62 3.22
N THR A 434 -11.57 22.30 1.93
CA THR A 434 -10.88 21.15 1.36
C THR A 434 -9.88 21.62 0.33
N VAL A 435 -8.72 20.97 0.27
CA VAL A 435 -7.74 21.17 -0.80
C VAL A 435 -7.31 19.82 -1.35
N GLY A 436 -7.31 19.70 -2.68
CA GLY A 436 -6.92 18.48 -3.35
C GLY A 436 -6.69 18.65 -4.84
N ASP A 437 -6.24 17.59 -5.48
CA ASP A 437 -6.08 17.47 -6.93
C ASP A 437 -6.33 16.03 -7.35
N ASP A 438 -7.40 15.80 -8.11
CA ASP A 438 -7.77 14.50 -8.67
C ASP A 438 -6.63 13.89 -9.49
N LYS A 439 -5.85 14.72 -10.21
CA LYS A 439 -4.68 14.29 -10.99
C LYS A 439 -3.55 13.72 -10.13
N GLN A 440 -3.58 13.92 -8.81
CA GLN A 440 -2.55 13.48 -7.86
C GLN A 440 -2.98 12.30 -6.99
N ALA A 441 -4.18 11.72 -7.23
CA ALA A 441 -4.67 10.56 -6.50
C ALA A 441 -3.86 9.30 -6.84
N ILE A 442 -2.80 9.01 -6.08
CA ILE A 442 -1.88 7.89 -6.33
C ILE A 442 -1.97 6.78 -5.27
N PHE A 443 -2.80 6.94 -4.24
CA PHE A 443 -2.94 5.98 -3.14
C PHE A 443 -4.07 4.96 -3.36
N GLY A 444 -4.35 4.59 -4.62
CA GLY A 444 -5.43 3.65 -4.96
C GLY A 444 -5.28 2.27 -4.28
N PHE A 445 -4.05 1.86 -3.99
CA PHE A 445 -3.77 0.63 -3.23
C PHE A 445 -4.23 0.67 -1.77
N GLN A 446 -4.55 1.87 -1.22
CA GLN A 446 -5.15 2.06 0.10
C GLN A 446 -6.68 2.24 0.03
N GLY A 447 -7.29 1.98 -1.13
CA GLY A 447 -8.74 2.09 -1.33
C GLY A 447 -9.24 3.52 -1.56
N THR A 448 -8.36 4.43 -1.96
CA THR A 448 -8.72 5.79 -2.40
C THR A 448 -9.07 5.77 -3.88
N ASP A 449 -9.96 6.67 -4.31
CA ASP A 449 -10.38 6.78 -5.71
C ASP A 449 -10.84 8.23 -5.99
N PRO A 450 -10.43 8.85 -7.11
CA PRO A 450 -10.93 10.16 -7.54
C PRO A 450 -12.47 10.27 -7.53
N ILE A 451 -13.18 9.17 -7.77
CA ILE A 451 -14.64 9.11 -7.70
C ILE A 451 -15.14 9.48 -6.30
N PHE A 452 -14.45 9.07 -5.23
CA PHE A 452 -14.86 9.41 -3.86
C PHE A 452 -14.66 10.90 -3.56
N PHE A 453 -13.56 11.49 -4.04
CA PHE A 453 -13.31 12.93 -3.96
C PHE A 453 -14.41 13.71 -4.68
N ARG A 454 -14.77 13.34 -5.91
CA ARG A 454 -15.85 13.97 -6.68
C ARG A 454 -17.22 13.76 -6.02
N ALA A 455 -17.52 12.57 -5.52
CA ALA A 455 -18.76 12.29 -4.83
C ALA A 455 -18.91 13.10 -3.53
N ALA A 456 -17.81 13.35 -2.81
CA ALA A 456 -17.80 14.24 -1.66
C ALA A 456 -18.01 15.71 -2.04
N GLN A 457 -17.39 16.20 -3.12
CA GLN A 457 -17.65 17.54 -3.65
C GLN A 457 -19.14 17.74 -3.94
N LEU A 458 -19.73 16.84 -4.73
CA LEU A 458 -21.14 16.88 -5.11
C LEU A 458 -22.10 16.78 -3.92
N HIS A 459 -21.68 16.12 -2.83
CA HIS A 459 -22.45 16.06 -1.58
C HIS A 459 -22.49 17.43 -0.90
N PHE A 460 -21.34 18.06 -0.70
CA PHE A 460 -21.28 19.36 -0.04
C PHE A 460 -21.80 20.50 -0.92
N ASP A 461 -21.66 20.43 -2.25
CA ASP A 461 -22.31 21.35 -3.19
C ASP A 461 -23.84 21.30 -3.01
N ARG A 462 -24.42 20.11 -2.93
CA ARG A 462 -25.87 19.93 -2.70
C ARG A 462 -26.32 20.51 -1.37
N LEU A 463 -25.54 20.33 -0.31
CA LEU A 463 -25.83 20.92 0.99
C LEU A 463 -25.76 22.45 0.96
N GLY A 464 -24.74 23.02 0.30
CA GLY A 464 -24.59 24.47 0.13
C GLY A 464 -25.61 25.12 -0.78
N ALA A 465 -26.21 24.36 -1.72
CA ALA A 465 -27.21 24.84 -2.67
C ALA A 465 -28.67 24.64 -2.20
N ALA A 466 -28.90 23.91 -1.10
CA ALA A 466 -30.25 23.64 -0.60
C ALA A 466 -30.96 24.93 -0.15
N PRO A 467 -32.26 25.12 -0.49
CA PRO A 467 -32.98 26.35 -0.17
C PRO A 467 -32.95 26.61 1.36
N PRO A 468 -32.76 27.87 1.78
CA PRO A 468 -32.68 28.21 3.19
C PRO A 468 -33.97 27.81 3.91
N ILE A 469 -33.81 27.17 5.05
CA ILE A 469 -34.91 26.89 5.98
C ILE A 469 -34.89 28.09 6.94
N GLU A 470 -35.85 29.01 6.80
CA GLU A 470 -35.97 30.29 7.54
C GLU A 470 -34.99 31.41 7.11
N ALA A 471 -35.09 32.59 7.74
CA ALA A 471 -34.37 33.84 7.43
C ALA A 471 -32.84 33.78 7.67
N GLU A 472 -32.26 32.60 7.68
CA GLU A 472 -30.84 32.37 7.92
C GLU A 472 -30.06 32.28 6.60
N GLU A 473 -28.96 33.03 6.51
CA GLU A 473 -28.02 32.94 5.39
C GLU A 473 -27.27 31.59 5.42
N ARG A 474 -27.72 30.62 4.63
CA ARG A 474 -26.90 29.46 4.27
C ARG A 474 -25.73 29.91 3.41
N ARG A 475 -24.55 29.36 3.70
CA ARG A 475 -23.32 29.69 2.97
C ARG A 475 -23.08 28.66 1.86
N PRO A 476 -22.94 29.08 0.59
CA PRO A 476 -22.62 28.15 -0.49
C PRO A 476 -21.20 27.58 -0.35
N LEU A 477 -20.94 26.48 -1.05
CA LEU A 477 -19.60 25.93 -1.24
C LEU A 477 -18.92 26.65 -2.42
N ASP A 478 -17.90 27.45 -2.13
CA ASP A 478 -17.13 28.12 -3.18
C ASP A 478 -16.11 27.14 -3.77
N THR A 479 -16.31 26.72 -5.02
CA THR A 479 -15.32 25.92 -5.75
C THR A 479 -14.31 26.85 -6.41
N VAL A 480 -13.06 26.76 -6.00
CA VAL A 480 -11.96 27.61 -6.49
C VAL A 480 -10.88 26.73 -7.12
N ALA A 481 -10.39 27.12 -8.29
CA ALA A 481 -9.31 26.42 -8.97
C ALA A 481 -8.01 27.24 -9.02
N LEU A 482 -6.88 26.60 -8.73
CA LEU A 482 -5.55 27.21 -8.87
C LEU A 482 -4.77 26.49 -9.98
N THR A 483 -4.40 27.25 -11.01
CA THR A 483 -3.66 26.76 -12.19
C THR A 483 -2.25 27.36 -12.32
N GLU A 484 -1.99 28.46 -11.61
CA GLU A 484 -0.68 29.13 -11.64
C GLU A 484 0.33 28.41 -10.75
N SER A 485 1.32 27.77 -11.37
CA SER A 485 2.44 27.12 -10.70
C SER A 485 3.57 28.10 -10.39
N PHE A 486 4.02 28.09 -9.13
CA PHE A 486 5.18 28.83 -8.64
C PHE A 486 6.42 27.94 -8.48
N ARG A 487 6.37 26.70 -8.99
CA ARG A 487 7.41 25.68 -8.80
C ARG A 487 8.19 25.34 -10.07
N SER A 488 7.50 25.27 -11.21
CA SER A 488 8.07 24.76 -12.46
C SER A 488 8.03 25.82 -13.57
N VAL A 489 9.03 25.81 -14.44
CA VAL A 489 9.09 26.67 -15.64
C VAL A 489 8.08 26.22 -16.71
N ALA A 490 7.73 27.15 -17.60
CA ALA A 490 6.71 26.93 -18.63
C ALA A 490 6.98 25.71 -19.53
N THR A 491 8.24 25.43 -19.88
CA THR A 491 8.57 24.27 -20.75
C THR A 491 8.12 22.95 -20.15
N VAL A 492 8.33 22.76 -18.84
CA VAL A 492 7.95 21.52 -18.14
C VAL A 492 6.42 21.40 -18.09
N LEU A 493 5.72 22.49 -17.77
CA LEU A 493 4.26 22.48 -17.69
C LEU A 493 3.60 22.22 -19.05
N LYS A 494 4.10 22.83 -20.12
CA LYS A 494 3.62 22.57 -21.49
C LYS A 494 3.78 21.11 -21.90
N PHE A 495 4.90 20.49 -21.53
CA PHE A 495 5.10 19.06 -21.76
C PHE A 495 4.09 18.22 -20.98
N VAL A 496 3.85 18.55 -19.70
CA VAL A 496 2.85 17.85 -18.88
C VAL A 496 1.45 17.98 -19.48
N ASP A 497 1.04 19.18 -19.89
CA ASP A 497 -0.25 19.41 -20.54
C ASP A 497 -0.39 18.59 -21.83
N ALA A 498 0.63 18.63 -22.71
CA ALA A 498 0.64 17.83 -23.94
C ALA A 498 0.62 16.32 -23.67
N ALA A 499 1.30 15.85 -22.63
CA ALA A 499 1.30 14.44 -22.24
C ALA A 499 -0.08 14.01 -21.69
N LEU A 500 -0.77 14.88 -20.95
CA LEU A 500 -2.13 14.62 -20.49
C LEU A 500 -3.11 14.58 -21.67
N ASP A 501 -2.97 15.48 -22.64
CA ASP A 501 -3.80 15.54 -23.86
C ASP A 501 -3.65 14.29 -24.74
N ALA A 502 -2.50 13.62 -24.69
CA ALA A 502 -2.27 12.37 -25.41
C ALA A 502 -2.92 11.13 -24.75
N LEU A 503 -3.45 11.23 -23.52
CA LEU A 503 -4.07 10.09 -22.82
C LEU A 503 -5.50 9.82 -23.35
N PRO A 504 -5.89 8.54 -23.55
CA PRO A 504 -7.25 8.19 -23.97
C PRO A 504 -8.27 8.58 -22.89
N ALA A 505 -9.49 8.97 -23.29
CA ALA A 505 -10.56 9.36 -22.36
C ALA A 505 -10.87 8.22 -21.35
N PRO A 506 -11.07 8.51 -20.05
CA PRO A 506 -11.16 9.85 -19.41
C PRO A 506 -9.80 10.44 -18.98
N GLY A 507 -8.68 9.94 -19.49
CA GLY A 507 -7.32 10.35 -19.13
C GLY A 507 -7.00 10.07 -17.66
N MET A 508 -6.73 11.13 -16.89
CA MET A 508 -6.46 11.06 -15.44
C MET A 508 -7.74 11.13 -14.58
N GLY A 509 -8.92 10.88 -15.16
CA GLY A 509 -10.18 10.72 -14.42
C GLY A 509 -11.16 11.89 -14.51
N THR A 510 -10.84 12.96 -15.25
CA THR A 510 -11.75 14.09 -15.50
C THR A 510 -11.62 14.67 -16.91
N ASP A 511 -12.76 15.11 -17.46
CA ASP A 511 -12.87 15.73 -18.79
C ASP A 511 -12.65 17.25 -18.77
N ASP A 512 -12.79 17.91 -17.61
CA ASP A 512 -12.60 19.36 -17.45
C ASP A 512 -11.14 19.68 -17.12
N ARG A 513 -10.30 19.86 -18.15
CA ARG A 513 -8.87 20.05 -18.00
C ARG A 513 -8.49 21.52 -18.07
N GLN A 514 -8.03 22.05 -16.95
CA GLN A 514 -7.44 23.39 -16.88
C GLN A 514 -5.94 23.32 -17.22
N CYS A 515 -5.50 24.12 -18.20
CA CYS A 515 -4.08 24.22 -18.56
C CYS A 515 -3.25 24.86 -17.45
N HIS A 516 -2.01 24.40 -17.27
CA HIS A 516 -1.12 24.94 -16.25
C HIS A 516 -0.42 26.21 -16.73
N ALA A 517 -0.34 27.23 -15.86
CA ALA A 517 0.43 28.45 -16.11
C ALA A 517 1.67 28.51 -15.22
N SER A 518 2.80 29.02 -15.74
CA SER A 518 4.04 29.16 -14.97
C SER A 518 4.26 30.60 -14.52
N GLN A 519 4.51 30.80 -13.22
CA GLN A 519 5.03 32.05 -12.66
C GLN A 519 6.56 32.01 -12.48
N VAL A 520 7.22 30.90 -12.82
CA VAL A 520 8.67 30.77 -12.79
C VAL A 520 9.25 31.20 -14.13
N ALA A 521 10.03 32.27 -14.12
CA ALA A 521 10.76 32.74 -15.28
C ALA A 521 12.04 31.92 -15.51
N GLY A 522 12.46 31.82 -16.77
CA GLY A 522 13.71 31.19 -17.17
C GLY A 522 13.54 30.05 -18.17
N PRO A 523 14.65 29.59 -18.76
CA PRO A 523 14.63 28.46 -19.69
C PRO A 523 14.40 27.13 -18.96
N GLY A 524 13.94 26.13 -19.72
CA GLY A 524 13.84 24.75 -19.27
C GLY A 524 13.85 23.81 -20.47
N SER A 525 14.22 22.56 -20.24
CA SER A 525 14.19 21.49 -21.24
C SER A 525 13.57 20.23 -20.66
N VAL A 526 12.95 19.45 -21.53
CA VAL A 526 12.48 18.10 -21.24
C VAL A 526 13.16 17.18 -22.24
N THR A 527 13.92 16.21 -21.75
CA THR A 527 14.69 15.29 -22.58
C THR A 527 14.15 13.88 -22.42
N LEU A 528 13.71 13.27 -23.51
CA LEU A 528 13.41 11.85 -23.58
C LEU A 528 14.70 11.10 -23.92
N MET A 529 15.23 10.33 -22.98
CA MET A 529 16.38 9.46 -23.25
C MET A 529 15.96 8.29 -24.14
N PRO A 530 16.78 7.87 -25.12
CA PRO A 530 16.48 6.71 -25.95
C PRO A 530 16.23 5.46 -25.11
N PRO A 531 15.18 4.67 -25.41
CA PRO A 531 14.93 3.43 -24.69
C PRO A 531 16.10 2.46 -24.85
N VAL A 532 16.39 1.70 -23.80
CA VAL A 532 17.32 0.57 -23.87
C VAL A 532 16.53 -0.60 -24.44
N ILE A 533 16.82 -0.97 -25.69
CA ILE A 533 16.21 -2.11 -26.38
C ILE A 533 17.22 -3.26 -26.34
N ALA A 534 16.75 -4.48 -26.07
CA ALA A 534 17.59 -5.67 -26.11
C ALA A 534 18.28 -5.81 -27.47
N GLY A 535 19.60 -6.01 -27.47
CA GLY A 535 20.20 -6.91 -28.45
C GLY A 535 20.06 -8.31 -27.86
N GLY A 536 19.35 -9.22 -28.51
CA GLY A 536 19.29 -10.60 -28.05
C GLY A 536 20.68 -11.21 -28.12
N SER A 537 21.34 -11.38 -26.97
CA SER A 537 22.42 -12.35 -26.82
C SER A 537 21.85 -13.54 -26.07
N GLU A 538 21.78 -14.69 -26.74
CA GLU A 538 21.25 -15.95 -26.20
C GLU A 538 22.20 -16.62 -25.17
N GLU A 539 23.26 -15.95 -24.70
CA GLU A 539 24.35 -16.64 -23.99
C GLU A 539 24.42 -16.42 -22.47
N ASP A 540 23.57 -15.61 -21.84
CA ASP A 540 23.65 -15.36 -20.39
C ASP A 540 22.33 -15.63 -19.65
N GLU A 541 21.91 -16.90 -19.59
CA GLU A 541 20.84 -17.36 -18.67
C GLU A 541 21.28 -17.39 -17.18
N GLU A 542 22.53 -17.03 -16.86
CA GLU A 542 23.06 -17.00 -15.49
C GLU A 542 23.23 -15.59 -14.90
N GLY A 543 22.60 -14.57 -15.50
CA GLY A 543 22.47 -13.24 -14.90
C GLY A 543 21.20 -13.11 -14.06
N TRP A 544 21.31 -13.09 -12.73
CA TRP A 544 20.17 -12.78 -11.81
C TRP A 544 19.49 -11.42 -12.08
N VAL A 545 20.04 -10.59 -12.98
CA VAL A 545 19.56 -9.25 -13.36
C VAL A 545 19.65 -9.07 -14.87
N ASP A 546 18.54 -8.68 -15.51
CA ASP A 546 18.49 -8.36 -16.95
C ASP A 546 19.50 -7.24 -17.31
N ASP A 547 20.34 -7.50 -18.31
CA ASP A 547 21.36 -6.57 -18.80
C ASP A 547 20.79 -5.21 -19.22
N GLN A 548 19.53 -5.16 -19.65
CA GLN A 548 18.84 -3.92 -20.00
C GLN A 548 18.70 -2.99 -18.78
N VAL A 549 18.35 -3.55 -17.63
CA VAL A 549 18.17 -2.80 -16.38
C VAL A 549 19.52 -2.24 -15.90
N ARG A 550 20.59 -3.03 -16.08
CA ARG A 550 21.96 -2.63 -15.76
C ARG A 550 22.45 -1.49 -16.66
N GLU A 551 22.20 -1.58 -17.96
CA GLU A 551 22.58 -0.54 -18.92
C GLU A 551 21.78 0.76 -18.71
N LEU A 552 20.48 0.66 -18.45
CA LEU A 552 19.66 1.82 -18.09
C LEU A 552 20.22 2.54 -16.84
N ALA A 553 20.51 1.79 -15.78
CA ALA A 553 21.09 2.33 -14.56
C ALA A 553 22.44 3.02 -14.80
N ARG A 554 23.29 2.43 -15.66
CA ARG A 554 24.57 3.00 -16.07
C ARG A 554 24.39 4.31 -16.85
N ARG A 555 23.47 4.37 -17.83
CA ARG A 555 23.17 5.58 -18.59
C ARG A 555 22.66 6.70 -17.70
N ILE A 556 21.76 6.40 -16.76
CA ILE A 556 21.26 7.37 -15.78
C ILE A 556 22.42 7.93 -14.95
N ALA A 557 23.27 7.07 -14.39
CA ALA A 557 24.39 7.50 -13.56
C ALA A 557 25.39 8.39 -14.31
N ARG A 558 25.76 8.01 -15.54
CA ARG A 558 26.62 8.83 -16.41
C ARG A 558 25.98 10.17 -16.74
N GLN A 559 24.69 10.18 -17.08
CA GLN A 559 24.00 11.43 -17.41
C GLN A 559 23.99 12.41 -16.23
N VAL A 560 23.79 11.91 -15.00
CA VAL A 560 23.86 12.73 -13.79
C VAL A 560 25.29 13.24 -13.56
N ARG A 561 26.30 12.38 -13.75
CA ARG A 561 27.70 12.77 -13.62
C ARG A 561 28.08 13.86 -14.63
N GLU A 562 27.67 13.71 -15.88
CA GLU A 562 27.87 14.73 -16.93
C GLU A 562 27.22 16.06 -16.57
N TRP A 563 26.00 16.06 -16.00
CA TRP A 563 25.36 17.30 -15.55
C TRP A 563 26.14 17.99 -14.44
N LEU A 564 26.69 17.23 -13.49
CA LEU A 564 27.51 17.77 -12.41
C LEU A 564 28.86 18.30 -12.94
N ASP A 565 29.52 17.56 -13.83
CA ASP A 565 30.81 17.93 -14.40
C ASP A 565 30.71 19.14 -15.36
N SER A 566 29.58 19.29 -16.06
CA SER A 566 29.32 20.41 -16.97
C SER A 566 29.26 21.78 -16.27
N GLY A 567 29.15 21.81 -14.94
CA GLY A 567 29.06 23.05 -14.16
C GLY A 567 27.76 23.83 -14.40
N HIS A 568 26.69 23.15 -14.81
CA HIS A 568 25.40 23.77 -15.14
C HIS A 568 24.92 24.70 -14.01
N ARG A 569 24.60 25.96 -14.34
CA ARG A 569 24.20 26.98 -13.36
C ARG A 569 22.70 26.90 -13.11
N LEU A 570 22.30 26.66 -11.86
CA LEU A 570 20.91 26.80 -11.43
C LEU A 570 20.61 28.26 -11.09
N ALA A 571 19.99 28.97 -12.05
CA ALA A 571 19.63 30.38 -11.89
C ALA A 571 18.76 30.62 -10.64
N SER A 572 17.85 29.69 -10.32
CA SER A 572 16.95 29.75 -9.15
C SER A 572 17.67 29.73 -7.80
N LYS A 573 18.90 29.19 -7.74
CA LYS A 573 19.72 29.13 -6.52
C LYS A 573 20.98 29.99 -6.60
N GLY A 574 21.24 30.64 -7.74
CA GLY A 574 22.46 31.44 -7.96
C GLY A 574 23.77 30.65 -7.86
N ARG A 575 23.73 29.31 -7.97
CA ARG A 575 24.90 28.42 -7.80
C ARG A 575 24.93 27.32 -8.86
N ALA A 576 26.08 26.68 -9.04
CA ALA A 576 26.18 25.48 -9.86
C ALA A 576 25.31 24.34 -9.31
N LEU A 577 24.88 23.44 -10.19
CA LEU A 577 24.17 22.21 -9.88
C LEU A 577 24.97 21.40 -8.87
N ARG A 578 24.30 20.91 -7.83
CA ARG A 578 24.86 20.00 -6.83
C ARG A 578 24.07 18.70 -6.85
N PRO A 579 24.62 17.60 -6.32
CA PRO A 579 23.91 16.31 -6.28
C PRO A 579 22.53 16.41 -5.60
N GLU A 580 22.40 17.24 -4.55
CA GLU A 580 21.15 17.52 -3.81
C GLU A 580 20.02 18.15 -4.65
N ASP A 581 20.31 18.63 -5.86
CA ASP A 581 19.33 19.22 -6.77
C ASP A 581 18.77 18.20 -7.78
N VAL A 582 19.33 16.99 -7.83
CA VAL A 582 18.91 15.93 -8.74
C VAL A 582 18.04 14.92 -7.99
N MET A 583 16.84 14.64 -8.51
CA MET A 583 15.94 13.63 -7.95
C MET A 583 15.57 12.61 -9.02
N ILE A 584 15.75 11.32 -8.70
CA ILE A 584 15.41 10.20 -9.57
C ILE A 584 14.15 9.53 -9.02
N LEU A 585 13.07 9.58 -9.80
CA LEU A 585 11.79 8.96 -9.45
C LEU A 585 11.66 7.61 -10.17
N VAL A 586 11.34 6.57 -9.40
CA VAL A 586 11.10 5.22 -9.91
C VAL A 586 9.74 4.71 -9.44
N LYS A 587 9.02 3.95 -10.27
CA LYS A 587 7.68 3.44 -9.94
C LYS A 587 7.69 2.43 -8.78
N ARG A 588 8.73 1.60 -8.70
CA ARG A 588 8.91 0.60 -7.64
C ARG A 588 10.35 0.68 -7.14
N ARG A 589 10.52 0.60 -5.81
CA ARG A 589 11.82 0.54 -5.14
C ARG A 589 12.39 -0.89 -5.20
N GLY A 590 12.50 -1.40 -6.42
CA GLY A 590 13.02 -2.74 -6.70
C GLY A 590 14.48 -2.70 -7.13
N GLU A 591 14.86 -3.72 -7.88
CA GLU A 591 16.24 -3.96 -8.35
C GLU A 591 16.86 -2.78 -9.12
N LEU A 592 16.11 -2.14 -10.01
CA LEU A 592 16.56 -0.96 -10.76
C LEU A 592 17.03 0.18 -9.82
N ALA A 593 16.32 0.43 -8.72
CA ALA A 593 16.67 1.50 -7.79
C ALA A 593 18.01 1.22 -7.10
N SER A 594 18.22 -0.02 -6.68
CA SER A 594 19.49 -0.47 -6.08
C SER A 594 20.63 -0.39 -7.08
N LEU A 595 20.40 -0.78 -8.33
CA LEU A 595 21.41 -0.66 -9.40
C LEU A 595 21.75 0.79 -9.72
N ILE A 596 20.77 1.70 -9.79
CA ILE A 596 21.01 3.13 -10.02
C ILE A 596 21.94 3.68 -8.93
N VAL A 597 21.69 3.37 -7.65
CA VAL A 597 22.55 3.80 -6.55
C VAL A 597 23.95 3.23 -6.66
N ALA A 598 24.07 1.93 -6.94
CA ALA A 598 25.39 1.30 -7.11
C ALA A 598 26.17 1.91 -8.28
N ARG A 599 25.49 2.25 -9.39
CA ARG A 599 26.12 2.89 -10.55
C ARG A 599 26.46 4.35 -10.30
N LEU A 600 25.63 5.11 -9.58
CA LEU A 600 25.97 6.47 -9.14
C LEU A 600 27.22 6.48 -8.26
N TYR A 601 27.33 5.52 -7.33
CA TYR A 601 28.53 5.37 -6.50
C TYR A 601 29.77 5.04 -7.34
N ALA A 602 29.65 4.10 -8.27
CA ALA A 602 30.75 3.74 -9.19
C ALA A 602 31.19 4.90 -10.09
N GLU A 603 30.26 5.76 -10.50
CA GLU A 603 30.53 6.98 -11.29
C GLU A 603 30.92 8.17 -10.40
N GLY A 604 31.16 7.97 -9.09
CA GLY A 604 31.62 9.01 -8.16
C GLY A 604 30.59 10.11 -7.85
N VAL A 605 29.30 9.85 -8.07
CA VAL A 605 28.21 10.79 -7.77
C VAL A 605 27.73 10.58 -6.33
N PRO A 606 27.79 11.61 -5.46
CA PRO A 606 27.23 11.54 -4.12
C PRO A 606 25.72 11.30 -4.18
N VAL A 607 25.26 10.23 -3.54
CA VAL A 607 23.84 9.86 -3.51
C VAL A 607 23.41 9.60 -2.08
N ALA A 608 22.31 10.22 -1.65
CA ALA A 608 21.63 9.80 -0.44
C ALA A 608 21.03 8.42 -0.71
N GLY A 609 21.40 7.40 0.06
CA GLY A 609 20.90 6.03 -0.13
C GLY A 609 19.37 5.97 -0.18
N VAL A 610 18.80 4.88 -0.71
CA VAL A 610 17.34 4.71 -0.92
C VAL A 610 16.52 4.62 0.40
N ASP A 611 17.13 4.88 1.55
CA ASP A 611 16.57 4.86 2.92
C ASP A 611 15.38 3.91 3.16
N ARG A 612 15.72 2.63 3.31
CA ARG A 612 15.92 2.06 4.64
C ARG A 612 17.29 1.40 4.61
N LEU A 613 18.25 1.88 5.39
CA LEU A 613 19.43 1.08 5.72
C LEU A 613 18.88 -0.24 6.28
N ARG A 614 18.92 -1.32 5.49
CA ARG A 614 18.65 -2.66 6.01
C ARG A 614 19.80 -2.90 6.96
N LEU A 615 19.62 -2.54 8.24
CA LEU A 615 20.68 -2.59 9.24
C LEU A 615 21.37 -3.96 9.26
N ASN A 616 20.63 -5.03 8.95
CA ASN A 616 21.16 -6.40 8.86
C ASN A 616 21.89 -6.76 7.55
N ALA A 617 21.95 -5.87 6.56
CA ALA A 617 22.60 -6.14 5.27
C ALA A 617 24.11 -5.80 5.25
N PRO A 618 24.59 -4.67 5.81
CA PRO A 618 26.02 -4.42 5.91
C PRO A 618 26.74 -5.57 6.62
N LEU A 619 27.85 -6.02 6.04
CA LEU A 619 28.65 -7.12 6.58
C LEU A 619 29.09 -6.84 8.03
N ALA A 620 29.42 -5.58 8.36
CA ALA A 620 29.78 -5.18 9.72
C ALA A 620 28.67 -5.51 10.74
N VAL A 621 27.41 -5.32 10.37
CA VAL A 621 26.29 -5.67 11.26
C VAL A 621 26.04 -7.16 11.27
N GLN A 622 26.26 -7.86 10.15
CA GLN A 622 26.20 -9.34 10.12
C GLN A 622 27.26 -9.96 11.04
N ASP A 623 28.47 -9.40 11.08
CA ASP A 623 29.54 -9.85 11.97
C ASP A 623 29.17 -9.64 13.45
N LEU A 624 28.58 -8.48 13.78
CA LEU A 624 28.06 -8.23 15.14
C LEU A 624 26.90 -9.14 15.50
N LEU A 625 25.98 -9.40 14.56
CA LEU A 625 24.86 -10.33 14.78
C LEU A 625 25.34 -11.78 14.95
N ALA A 626 26.34 -12.22 14.17
CA ALA A 626 26.99 -13.51 14.35
C ALA A 626 27.65 -13.60 15.73
N THR A 627 28.27 -12.52 16.20
CA THR A 627 28.82 -12.42 17.57
C THR A 627 27.74 -12.59 18.63
N ILE A 628 26.63 -11.85 18.50
CA ILE A 628 25.49 -11.94 19.44
C ILE A 628 24.89 -13.36 19.43
N ARG A 629 24.69 -13.95 18.25
CA ARG A 629 24.16 -15.32 18.12
C ARG A 629 25.11 -16.34 18.73
N PHE A 630 26.42 -16.20 18.52
CA PHE A 630 27.40 -17.08 19.13
C PHE A 630 27.36 -17.02 20.66
N VAL A 631 27.33 -15.83 21.27
CA VAL A 631 27.34 -15.74 22.74
C VAL A 631 26.03 -16.25 23.36
N LEU A 632 24.89 -16.07 22.68
CA LEU A 632 23.60 -16.60 23.13
C LEU A 632 23.47 -18.12 22.89
N GLN A 633 24.05 -18.62 21.80
CA GLN A 633 23.98 -20.02 21.41
C GLN A 633 25.34 -20.50 20.87
N PRO A 634 26.31 -20.84 21.74
CA PRO A 634 27.65 -21.24 21.32
C PRO A 634 27.72 -22.53 20.47
N GLY A 635 26.62 -23.28 20.41
CA GLY A 635 26.47 -24.46 19.57
C GLY A 635 26.11 -24.18 18.10
N ASP A 636 25.84 -22.91 17.73
CA ASP A 636 25.62 -22.52 16.34
C ASP A 636 26.95 -22.42 15.60
N ASP A 637 27.28 -23.51 14.89
CA ASP A 637 28.52 -23.63 14.12
C ASP A 637 28.66 -22.54 13.05
N LEU A 638 27.57 -22.11 12.42
CA LEU A 638 27.61 -21.13 11.34
C LEU A 638 27.91 -19.74 11.89
N SER A 639 27.25 -19.35 12.98
CA SER A 639 27.52 -18.06 13.64
C SER A 639 28.95 -17.99 14.17
N LEU A 640 29.45 -19.09 14.77
CA LEU A 640 30.84 -19.16 15.21
C LEU A 640 31.83 -19.10 14.04
N ALA A 641 31.62 -19.87 12.97
CA ALA A 641 32.47 -19.85 11.78
C ALA A 641 32.51 -18.44 11.14
N SER A 642 31.36 -17.79 11.05
CA SER A 642 31.24 -16.42 10.52
C SER A 642 32.01 -15.42 11.39
N LEU A 643 31.91 -15.54 12.72
CA LEU A 643 32.66 -14.71 13.67
C LEU A 643 34.17 -14.92 13.55
N LEU A 644 34.64 -16.17 13.46
CA LEU A 644 36.07 -16.50 13.36
C LEU A 644 36.72 -15.86 12.14
N VAL A 645 36.05 -15.88 10.98
CA VAL A 645 36.57 -15.30 9.73
C VAL A 645 36.27 -13.81 9.60
N SER A 646 35.43 -13.25 10.47
CA SER A 646 35.15 -11.81 10.48
C SER A 646 36.39 -11.01 10.91
N PRO A 647 36.47 -9.70 10.56
CA PRO A 647 37.55 -8.82 11.03
C PRO A 647 37.65 -8.70 12.56
N LEU A 648 36.62 -9.10 13.31
CA LEU A 648 36.64 -9.06 14.78
C LEU A 648 37.64 -10.07 15.35
N ILE A 649 37.74 -11.26 14.75
CA ILE A 649 38.68 -12.32 15.15
C ILE A 649 39.85 -12.42 14.16
N GLY A 650 39.55 -12.47 12.86
CA GLY A 650 40.51 -12.35 11.77
C GLY A 650 41.14 -13.65 11.29
N TRP A 651 40.50 -14.81 11.47
CA TRP A 651 41.01 -16.06 10.89
C TRP A 651 40.85 -16.07 9.38
N THR A 652 41.78 -16.71 8.67
CA THR A 652 41.59 -17.02 7.26
C THR A 652 40.65 -18.21 7.09
N GLN A 653 40.07 -18.37 5.88
CA GLN A 653 39.26 -19.55 5.58
C GLN A 653 40.06 -20.84 5.68
N ASP A 654 41.34 -20.81 5.29
CA ASP A 654 42.25 -21.96 5.41
C ASP A 654 42.54 -22.32 6.88
N GLU A 655 42.71 -21.31 7.75
CA GLU A 655 42.88 -21.51 9.17
C GLU A 655 41.64 -22.12 9.83
N LEU A 656 40.44 -21.63 9.47
CA LEU A 656 39.18 -22.21 9.92
C LEU A 656 39.05 -23.65 9.44
N MET A 657 39.35 -23.92 8.17
CA MET A 657 39.27 -25.26 7.60
C MET A 657 40.21 -26.21 8.33
N ALA A 658 41.48 -25.85 8.48
CA ALA A 658 42.48 -26.66 9.18
C ALA A 658 42.10 -26.92 10.65
N ALA A 659 41.51 -25.93 11.33
CA ALA A 659 41.10 -26.04 12.73
C ALA A 659 39.77 -26.79 12.94
N ALA A 660 38.92 -26.89 11.91
CA ALA A 660 37.59 -27.49 11.97
C ALA A 660 37.49 -28.87 11.27
N MET A 661 38.49 -29.24 10.47
CA MET A 661 38.53 -30.50 9.74
C MET A 661 38.46 -31.72 10.67
N HIS A 662 37.73 -32.75 10.24
CA HIS A 662 37.54 -34.02 10.97
C HIS A 662 36.90 -33.90 12.38
N ARG A 663 36.17 -32.82 12.66
CA ARG A 663 35.45 -32.64 13.93
C ARG A 663 34.39 -33.72 14.16
N LYS A 664 34.29 -34.21 15.40
CA LYS A 664 33.15 -35.00 15.90
C LYS A 664 32.35 -34.14 16.90
N GLY A 665 31.28 -33.51 16.41
CA GLY A 665 30.40 -32.63 17.20
C GLY A 665 30.51 -31.14 16.85
N GLY A 666 29.88 -30.29 17.67
CA GLY A 666 29.82 -28.85 17.46
C GLY A 666 31.19 -28.17 17.43
N LEU A 667 31.32 -27.15 16.59
CA LEU A 667 32.55 -26.43 16.28
C LEU A 667 33.17 -25.84 17.56
N TRP A 668 32.36 -25.20 18.41
CA TRP A 668 32.87 -24.60 19.64
C TRP A 668 33.52 -25.63 20.57
N ARG A 669 32.85 -26.76 20.78
CA ARG A 669 33.38 -27.85 21.62
C ARG A 669 34.67 -28.41 21.03
N HIS A 670 34.73 -28.55 19.71
CA HIS A 670 35.93 -29.04 19.02
C HIS A 670 37.09 -28.06 19.20
N LEU A 671 36.90 -26.78 18.90
CA LEU A 671 37.94 -25.75 19.02
C LEU A 671 38.47 -25.64 20.45
N ARG A 672 37.59 -25.68 21.47
CA ARG A 672 38.02 -25.67 22.88
C ARG A 672 38.93 -26.84 23.25
N ALA A 673 38.82 -27.97 22.56
CA ALA A 673 39.61 -29.17 22.83
C ALA A 673 40.90 -29.22 22.00
N THR A 674 40.94 -28.58 20.83
CA THR A 674 42.04 -28.73 19.85
C THR A 674 42.87 -27.47 19.64
N GLN A 675 42.34 -26.28 19.95
CA GLN A 675 43.05 -25.01 19.75
C GLN A 675 43.60 -24.46 21.08
N PRO A 676 44.75 -23.76 21.05
CA PRO A 676 45.33 -23.13 22.23
C PRO A 676 44.40 -22.04 22.81
N ALA A 677 44.42 -21.90 24.14
CA ALA A 677 43.51 -21.01 24.86
C ALA A 677 43.70 -19.54 24.47
N GLU A 678 44.93 -19.14 24.13
CA GLU A 678 45.30 -17.80 23.69
C GLU A 678 44.60 -17.44 22.37
N ARG A 679 44.48 -18.40 21.45
CA ARG A 679 43.82 -18.21 20.15
C ARG A 679 42.30 -18.06 20.30
N LEU A 680 41.73 -18.61 21.36
CA LEU A 680 40.30 -18.53 21.68
C LEU A 680 39.98 -17.45 22.71
N ALA A 681 40.99 -16.75 23.26
CA ALA A 681 40.82 -15.75 24.31
C ALA A 681 39.78 -14.66 23.96
N PRO A 682 39.69 -14.14 22.71
CA PRO A 682 38.65 -13.19 22.34
C PRO A 682 37.23 -13.77 22.48
N LEU A 683 37.03 -15.05 22.13
CA LEU A 683 35.72 -15.71 22.25
C LEU A 683 35.33 -15.93 23.71
N TYR A 684 36.29 -16.30 24.56
CA TYR A 684 36.06 -16.41 26.01
C TYR A 684 35.73 -15.06 26.64
N HIS A 685 36.39 -13.98 26.20
CA HIS A 685 36.07 -12.62 26.65
C HIS A 685 34.63 -12.23 26.29
N LEU A 686 34.22 -12.48 25.04
CA LEU A 686 32.85 -12.21 24.57
C LEU A 686 31.80 -12.98 25.39
N LEU A 687 32.02 -14.28 25.63
CA LEU A 687 31.13 -15.11 26.45
C LEU A 687 31.03 -14.59 27.89
N ALA A 688 32.16 -14.24 28.51
CA ALA A 688 32.17 -13.73 29.87
C ALA A 688 31.48 -12.37 30.03
N ARG A 689 31.49 -11.52 28.99
CA ARG A 689 30.80 -10.22 29.00
C ARG A 689 29.29 -10.35 28.79
N ALA A 690 28.84 -11.34 28.01
CA ALA A 690 27.45 -11.46 27.59
C ALA A 690 26.46 -11.60 28.77
N ASP A 691 26.86 -12.26 29.85
CA ASP A 691 26.01 -12.49 31.02
C ASP A 691 25.76 -11.21 31.85
N TYR A 692 26.63 -10.20 31.75
CA TYR A 692 26.63 -9.04 32.65
C TYR A 692 26.50 -7.69 31.95
N ALA A 693 26.68 -7.63 30.63
CA ALA A 693 26.61 -6.40 29.86
C ALA A 693 25.21 -6.17 29.28
N THR A 694 24.71 -4.94 29.39
CA THR A 694 23.55 -4.52 28.58
C THR A 694 23.89 -4.57 27.09
N PRO A 695 22.94 -4.83 26.16
CA PRO A 695 23.22 -4.93 24.73
C PRO A 695 24.03 -3.76 24.15
N TYR A 696 23.74 -2.53 24.57
CA TYR A 696 24.49 -1.34 24.15
C TYR A 696 25.97 -1.42 24.56
N ARG A 697 26.24 -1.65 25.85
CA ARG A 697 27.61 -1.77 26.40
C ARG A 697 28.37 -2.92 25.77
N PHE A 698 27.71 -4.06 25.54
CA PHE A 698 28.32 -5.22 24.89
C PHE A 698 28.82 -4.88 23.48
N LEU A 699 27.99 -4.21 22.68
CA LEU A 699 28.37 -3.79 21.32
C LEU A 699 29.43 -2.69 21.33
N GLU A 700 29.35 -1.74 22.28
CA GLU A 700 30.34 -0.66 22.40
C GLU A 700 31.73 -1.21 22.79
N ASP A 701 31.79 -2.22 23.66
CA ASP A 701 33.06 -2.88 24.01
C ASP A 701 33.68 -3.60 22.81
N ILE A 702 32.86 -4.24 21.96
CA ILE A 702 33.35 -4.87 20.73
C ILE A 702 33.89 -3.82 19.77
N LEU A 703 33.17 -2.71 19.59
CA LEU A 703 33.48 -1.70 18.59
C LEU A 703 34.62 -0.77 19.02
N SER A 704 34.67 -0.39 20.28
CA SER A 704 35.55 0.67 20.81
C SER A 704 36.36 0.26 22.03
N GLY A 705 36.18 -0.96 22.54
CA GLY A 705 37.03 -1.55 23.57
C GLY A 705 38.29 -2.22 22.99
N GLU A 706 38.86 -3.16 23.75
CA GLU A 706 40.16 -3.81 23.44
C GLU A 706 40.18 -4.56 22.11
N MET A 707 39.02 -4.98 21.60
CA MET A 707 38.90 -5.63 20.29
C MET A 707 39.07 -4.66 19.11
N ASP A 708 38.92 -3.35 19.34
CA ASP A 708 39.02 -2.29 18.32
C ASP A 708 38.21 -2.60 17.05
N GLY A 709 37.03 -3.19 17.23
CA GLY A 709 36.23 -3.75 16.14
C GLY A 709 35.83 -2.71 15.10
N ARG A 710 35.63 -1.45 15.51
CA ARG A 710 35.31 -0.35 14.57
C ARG A 710 36.41 -0.15 13.55
N ARG A 711 37.67 -0.07 13.98
CA ARG A 711 38.80 0.10 13.06
C ARG A 711 38.95 -1.09 12.12
N ARG A 712 38.82 -2.32 12.64
CA ARG A 712 38.95 -3.55 11.85
C ARG A 712 37.84 -3.72 10.82
N LEU A 713 36.61 -3.36 11.18
CA LEU A 713 35.47 -3.40 10.27
C LEU A 713 35.55 -2.34 9.17
N ILE A 714 36.05 -1.14 9.49
CA ILE A 714 36.31 -0.07 8.51
C ILE A 714 37.43 -0.47 7.53
N ALA A 715 38.52 -1.05 8.03
CA ALA A 715 39.64 -1.49 7.18
C ALA A 715 39.22 -2.52 6.11
N ARG A 716 38.21 -3.37 6.38
CA ARG A 716 37.66 -4.30 5.38
C ARG A 716 36.98 -3.56 4.20
N LEU A 717 36.57 -2.32 4.38
CA LEU A 717 35.92 -1.49 3.35
C LEU A 717 36.92 -0.68 2.51
N GLY A 718 38.22 -0.75 2.81
CA GLY A 718 39.28 -0.07 2.05
C GLY A 718 39.54 1.39 2.45
N GLU A 719 39.08 1.81 3.63
CA GLU A 719 39.32 3.15 4.22
C GLU A 719 40.41 3.13 5.30
#